data_AF-A0AAD8NP78-F1
#
_entry.id   AF-A0AAD8NP78-F1
#
_cell.length_a   1.000
_cell.length_b   1.000
_cell.length_c   1.000
_cell.angle_alpha   90.00
_cell.angle_beta   90.00
_cell.angle_gamma   90.00
#
_symmetry.space_group_name_H-M   'P 1'
#
loop_
_entity.id
_entity.type
_entity.pdbx_description
1 polymer ?
#
loop_
_entity_poly.entity_id
_entity_poly.type
_entity_poly.pdbx_seq_one_letter_code
_entity_poly.pdbx_strand_id
1 'polypeptide(L)'
;MWSCGEKKLGQVPNNPTIEQKYGVFSKLDACTFVTNVYNEGTILSIVTDSSPHGTHVAGITTAFHPTEPLLNGIAPGAQVVSCKIGDSRLGSMETGTGLTRALISVVEHKCDVINMSYGEYTMFPDYGRFVELVDEVVNKYRVVFVSSAGNNGPALTTVGAPGGTTSSIIGVGAYVSPAMAAGAHALVEAPSEGLEYTWSSRGPTADGDLGIYVSAPGGAVAPVPTWTLQRRQLMNGTSMSSPSACGGVALIIGAMKAKGIHVSPYSVRKALENTCTPIGCLPEDKLSNGHGLIQIDKAFEYAQKAAELPCIWYKISITQAGKTTSSKLRGIYLREASYCDQSTEWTVQVDPQFHEGASNLEQLVPYEECIELHSSGKDVVKAPDYLLLTYNGRSFNVVVDPTKLSDGLHYFEVYGIDCKAPWRGPLFRIPVTITKPKIVETQPPLITFSGLSFQPGHIVRKYIKVPYGATWVEATMRTSGHDTSRRFYIDAVQISPLKRPIKWESSALFSSPSTKSFTFSVEGGLTMELVIAQFWSSGVGSNESAVVEIEVAFHGIDVSKDEVVLDGSEAPVRIEAQALLSSEKLAPTAKLNKIRVPYRPTDSKLSALSADRDKLPSGKQILALTLTYKFKLEDAAEVKPQIPLLNNRIYDNKFESQFYMISDSNKRVYAMGDVYPDYAKLPKGEYTLRLHLRHENVQYLENLKQLVLFIERKLDKEAVQLSFYTQPDGPVTGTGSYRLSTLDPGSKEAFYVGPPTKDKLPKNSPEGSVLLGAISYGKPSTVVSDQGNDPEKNPVSYQITYQVPPAKVDEDKGKNSNSKTSKKSVSEILEEEVRDVKIKVLANLKQGTDEERAEWKRLSVTLKEYPKYTPLLAQILEGLLSQEVEDKTQHYEEVIAAADEVVNSIDRDELAKFLSIKGDPEEEDFEETKKKMETTRDQLVEALYQKGLALVEAASLKGEMAALAANLDAEVVGKPGGGGGGGESSVDLFEETFKELQKWADAKSSKYSTLVMIRERHSGRLGTALKVVNGMIEEESGKKKLYEERIWLLEQSGWGHLVAYEKQWMLVRFPPTLPLF
;
A
#
# COMPACT_ATOMS: atom_id res chain seq x y z
N MET A 1 19.34 25.38 -6.51
CA MET A 1 20.13 26.39 -5.78
C MET A 1 19.17 27.23 -4.95
N TRP A 2 19.14 27.01 -3.63
CA TRP A 2 18.42 27.85 -2.68
C TRP A 2 19.48 28.68 -1.96
N SER A 3 19.47 30.00 -2.15
CA SER A 3 20.39 30.86 -1.40
C SER A 3 19.85 30.97 0.02
N CYS A 4 20.60 30.46 1.01
CA CYS A 4 20.40 30.82 2.41
C CYS A 4 20.64 32.33 2.57
N GLY A 5 19.55 33.08 2.48
CA GLY A 5 19.42 34.35 3.16
C GLY A 5 18.15 34.24 3.99
N GLU A 6 18.23 34.59 5.27
CA GLU A 6 17.08 34.91 6.11
C GLU A 6 16.35 36.13 5.54
N LYS A 7 15.80 36.01 4.33
CA LYS A 7 14.74 36.88 3.87
C LYS A 7 13.50 36.35 4.56
N LYS A 8 13.00 37.12 5.54
CA LYS A 8 11.65 37.00 6.07
C LYS A 8 10.73 36.51 4.95
N LEU A 9 10.29 35.24 5.03
CA LEU A 9 9.14 34.79 4.26
C LEU A 9 8.07 35.83 4.58
N GLY A 10 7.68 36.62 3.58
CA GLY A 10 6.68 37.66 3.74
C GLY A 10 5.47 37.04 4.42
N GLN A 11 5.10 37.57 5.59
CA GLN A 11 3.97 37.20 6.44
C GLN A 11 3.33 35.85 6.05
N VAL A 12 3.78 34.77 6.70
CA VAL A 12 3.05 33.50 6.69
C VAL A 12 1.60 33.83 7.09
N PRO A 13 0.59 33.49 6.28
CA PRO A 13 -0.79 33.77 6.62
C PRO A 13 -1.13 33.14 7.97
N ASN A 14 -1.46 33.96 8.95
CA ASN A 14 -2.03 33.48 10.21
C ASN A 14 -3.40 32.89 9.89
N ASN A 15 -3.54 31.57 9.98
CA ASN A 15 -4.79 30.80 9.95
C ASN A 15 -5.78 31.13 8.79
N PRO A 16 -5.80 30.36 7.69
CA PRO A 16 -6.65 30.64 6.53
C PRO A 16 -8.14 30.52 6.82
N THR A 17 -8.54 29.90 7.94
CA THR A 17 -9.92 29.88 8.45
C THR A 17 -10.50 31.27 8.67
N ILE A 18 -9.68 32.32 8.78
CA ILE A 18 -10.15 33.70 9.04
C ILE A 18 -9.87 34.65 7.85
N GLU A 19 -8.77 34.48 7.11
CA GLU A 19 -8.31 35.49 6.13
C GLU A 19 -8.33 35.05 4.65
N GLN A 20 -8.57 33.77 4.32
CA GLN A 20 -8.53 33.22 2.94
C GLN A 20 -7.25 33.56 2.15
N LYS A 21 -6.13 33.75 2.85
CA LYS A 21 -4.83 34.06 2.24
C LYS A 21 -4.08 32.78 1.88
N TYR A 22 -3.37 32.80 0.75
CA TYR A 22 -2.50 31.74 0.29
C TYR A 22 -1.08 32.27 0.03
N GLY A 23 -0.08 31.38 0.14
CA GLY A 23 1.30 31.62 -0.23
C GLY A 23 1.68 30.91 -1.52
N VAL A 24 2.81 31.29 -2.10
CA VAL A 24 3.44 30.58 -3.23
C VAL A 24 4.88 30.27 -2.83
N PHE A 25 5.30 29.01 -2.91
CA PHE A 25 6.66 28.62 -2.51
C PHE A 25 7.74 29.36 -3.31
N SER A 26 7.57 29.39 -4.64
CA SER A 26 8.40 30.18 -5.53
C SER A 26 7.69 30.46 -6.85
N LYS A 27 8.13 31.50 -7.57
CA LYS A 27 7.64 31.78 -8.93
C LYS A 27 8.04 30.69 -9.93
N LEU A 28 9.09 29.90 -9.63
CA LEU A 28 9.56 28.82 -10.48
C LEU A 28 8.67 27.58 -10.34
N ASP A 29 8.29 27.25 -9.11
CA ASP A 29 7.48 26.06 -8.84
C ASP A 29 5.99 26.33 -9.09
N ALA A 30 5.55 27.59 -8.98
CA ALA A 30 4.15 28.02 -9.09
C ALA A 30 3.19 27.21 -8.19
N CYS A 31 3.73 26.63 -7.11
CA CYS A 31 3.02 25.81 -6.14
C CYS A 31 2.48 26.69 -5.01
N THR A 32 1.16 26.68 -4.86
CA THR A 32 0.46 27.42 -3.80
C THR A 32 0.33 26.58 -2.54
N PHE A 33 0.31 27.24 -1.39
CA PHE A 33 0.08 26.58 -0.11
C PHE A 33 -0.76 27.44 0.83
N VAL A 34 -1.44 26.78 1.76
CA VAL A 34 -2.10 27.40 2.92
C VAL A 34 -1.64 26.72 4.21
N THR A 35 -1.81 27.38 5.36
CA THR A 35 -1.25 26.90 6.63
C THR A 35 -2.26 26.95 7.77
N ASN A 36 -2.66 25.80 8.31
CA ASN A 36 -3.48 25.74 9.54
C ASN A 36 -2.59 25.50 10.76
N VAL A 37 -2.96 26.08 11.90
CA VAL A 37 -2.26 25.90 13.16
C VAL A 37 -3.22 25.29 14.19
N TYR A 38 -2.82 24.17 14.79
CA TYR A 38 -3.62 23.42 15.76
C TYR A 38 -2.88 23.24 17.09
N ASN A 39 -3.61 22.83 18.13
CA ASN A 39 -3.06 22.49 19.45
C ASN A 39 -2.17 23.60 20.00
N GLU A 40 -2.71 24.82 20.07
CA GLU A 40 -2.02 25.99 20.65
C GLU A 40 -0.65 26.29 20.01
N GLY A 41 -0.47 25.97 18.72
CA GLY A 41 0.77 26.25 17.98
C GLY A 41 1.76 25.08 17.91
N THR A 42 1.43 23.92 18.51
CA THR A 42 2.32 22.75 18.48
C THR A 42 2.25 21.94 17.18
N ILE A 43 1.18 22.13 16.37
CA ILE A 43 1.04 21.48 15.07
C ILE A 43 0.83 22.52 13.98
N LEU A 44 1.72 22.51 12.98
CA LEU A 44 1.56 23.23 11.72
C LEU A 44 1.11 22.25 10.62
N SER A 45 -0.02 22.54 9.99
CA SER A 45 -0.52 21.82 8.82
C SER A 45 -0.32 22.69 7.59
N ILE A 46 0.60 22.27 6.71
CA ILE A 46 0.82 22.90 5.41
C ILE A 46 -0.01 22.13 4.39
N VAL A 47 -0.93 22.82 3.73
CA VAL A 47 -1.81 22.22 2.72
C VAL A 47 -1.38 22.71 1.35
N THR A 48 -0.96 21.76 0.53
CA THR A 48 -0.79 21.91 -0.91
C THR A 48 -1.69 20.88 -1.59
N ASP A 49 -2.08 21.15 -2.81
CA ASP A 49 -2.68 20.13 -3.64
C ASP A 49 -1.63 19.05 -3.99
N SER A 50 -2.10 17.81 -4.18
CA SER A 50 -1.26 16.66 -4.57
C SER A 50 -1.50 16.21 -6.00
N SER A 51 -2.49 16.81 -6.67
CA SER A 51 -2.97 16.47 -8.00
C SER A 51 -3.85 17.61 -8.51
N PRO A 52 -3.87 17.88 -9.83
CA PRO A 52 -4.77 18.88 -10.42
C PRO A 52 -6.25 18.54 -10.26
N HIS A 53 -6.57 17.27 -9.99
CA HIS A 53 -7.91 16.72 -9.93
C HIS A 53 -8.84 17.49 -8.99
N GLY A 54 -8.44 17.75 -7.75
CA GLY A 54 -9.30 18.42 -6.76
C GLY A 54 -9.68 19.85 -7.16
N THR A 55 -8.78 20.57 -7.83
CA THR A 55 -9.07 21.93 -8.34
C THR A 55 -10.00 21.88 -9.53
N HIS A 56 -9.81 20.90 -10.43
CA HIS A 56 -10.68 20.68 -11.58
C HIS A 56 -12.13 20.37 -11.13
N VAL A 57 -12.27 19.45 -10.18
CA VAL A 57 -13.55 19.09 -9.53
C VAL A 57 -14.23 20.32 -8.92
N ALA A 58 -13.52 21.09 -8.09
CA ALA A 58 -14.07 22.30 -7.47
C ALA A 58 -14.49 23.36 -8.51
N GLY A 59 -13.71 23.46 -9.60
CA GLY A 59 -13.99 24.36 -10.71
C GLY A 59 -15.28 24.04 -11.45
N ILE A 60 -15.56 22.75 -11.73
CA ILE A 60 -16.82 22.31 -12.33
C ILE A 60 -18.02 22.75 -11.47
N THR A 61 -17.91 22.62 -10.16
CA THR A 61 -19.00 22.98 -9.24
C THR A 61 -19.16 24.48 -9.09
N THR A 62 -18.07 25.25 -8.90
CA THR A 62 -18.15 26.61 -8.31
C THR A 62 -17.32 27.70 -8.99
N ALA A 63 -16.59 27.41 -10.08
CA ALA A 63 -15.76 28.44 -10.72
C ALA A 63 -16.58 29.70 -11.04
N PHE A 64 -16.01 30.87 -10.77
CA PHE A 64 -16.67 32.15 -11.01
C PHE A 64 -15.75 33.10 -11.77
N HIS A 65 -16.18 33.49 -12.96
CA HIS A 65 -15.47 34.34 -13.91
C HIS A 65 -16.37 35.54 -14.27
N PRO A 66 -16.26 36.67 -13.55
CA PRO A 66 -17.12 37.84 -13.76
C PRO A 66 -17.12 38.37 -15.20
N THR A 67 -15.96 38.30 -15.87
CA THR A 67 -15.76 38.80 -17.24
C THR A 67 -16.01 37.75 -18.32
N GLU A 68 -16.05 36.46 -17.95
CA GLU A 68 -16.24 35.35 -18.88
C GLU A 68 -17.23 34.31 -18.29
N PRO A 69 -18.53 34.65 -18.14
CA PRO A 69 -19.49 33.78 -17.44
C PRO A 69 -19.68 32.39 -18.05
N LEU A 70 -19.31 32.19 -19.32
CA LEU A 70 -19.29 30.88 -19.98
C LEU A 70 -18.28 29.90 -19.35
N LEU A 71 -17.33 30.39 -18.56
CA LEU A 71 -16.36 29.58 -17.82
C LEU A 71 -16.81 29.28 -16.39
N ASN A 72 -17.98 29.76 -15.98
CA ASN A 72 -18.49 29.48 -14.64
C ASN A 72 -18.75 27.98 -14.46
N GLY A 73 -18.53 27.52 -13.23
CA GLY A 73 -19.06 26.24 -12.77
C GLY A 73 -20.59 26.30 -12.69
N ILE A 74 -21.20 25.16 -12.33
CA ILE A 74 -22.65 25.03 -12.28
C ILE A 74 -23.28 25.95 -11.22
N ALA A 75 -22.66 26.09 -10.06
CA ALA A 75 -23.12 26.89 -8.92
C ALA A 75 -22.05 27.92 -8.49
N PRO A 76 -21.82 28.99 -9.27
CA PRO A 76 -20.76 29.98 -9.01
C PRO A 76 -20.97 30.80 -7.73
N GLY A 77 -22.19 30.81 -7.18
CA GLY A 77 -22.50 31.48 -5.91
C GLY A 77 -22.27 30.62 -4.67
N ALA A 78 -21.92 29.34 -4.82
CA ALA A 78 -21.64 28.45 -3.70
C ALA A 78 -20.23 28.68 -3.14
N GLN A 79 -20.08 28.53 -1.82
CA GLN A 79 -18.78 28.57 -1.15
C GLN A 79 -18.17 27.17 -1.09
N VAL A 80 -16.84 27.07 -1.13
CA VAL A 80 -16.11 25.80 -1.11
C VAL A 80 -15.30 25.66 0.16
N VAL A 81 -15.46 24.50 0.82
CA VAL A 81 -14.52 24.02 1.85
C VAL A 81 -13.74 22.86 1.25
N SER A 82 -12.44 23.06 1.04
CA SER A 82 -11.57 22.00 0.50
C SER A 82 -11.04 21.11 1.63
N CYS A 83 -11.43 19.84 1.60
CA CYS A 83 -10.93 18.82 2.52
C CYS A 83 -10.02 17.84 1.76
N LYS A 84 -8.70 18.00 1.89
CA LYS A 84 -7.73 17.06 1.31
C LYS A 84 -7.73 15.74 2.09
N ILE A 85 -8.41 14.73 1.55
CA ILE A 85 -8.47 13.38 2.12
C ILE A 85 -7.32 12.47 1.65
N GLY A 86 -6.73 12.80 0.49
CA GLY A 86 -5.61 12.07 -0.10
C GLY A 86 -4.30 12.38 0.62
N ASP A 87 -3.60 11.34 1.05
CA ASP A 87 -2.32 11.47 1.73
C ASP A 87 -1.16 11.48 0.72
N SER A 88 -0.40 12.59 0.69
CA SER A 88 0.75 12.72 -0.21
C SER A 88 1.87 11.72 0.08
N ARG A 89 1.92 11.14 1.29
CA ARG A 89 2.85 10.06 1.68
C ARG A 89 2.51 8.75 0.97
N LEU A 90 1.28 8.62 0.46
CA LEU A 90 0.72 7.44 -0.21
C LEU A 90 0.37 7.73 -1.68
N GLY A 91 1.01 8.72 -2.31
CA GLY A 91 0.72 9.06 -3.70
C GLY A 91 -0.67 9.63 -3.95
N SER A 92 -1.30 10.25 -2.94
CA SER A 92 -2.65 10.84 -2.93
C SER A 92 -3.83 9.88 -2.68
N MET A 93 -3.58 8.64 -2.28
CA MET A 93 -4.61 7.71 -1.81
C MET A 93 -5.33 8.26 -0.57
N GLU A 94 -6.66 8.10 -0.50
CA GLU A 94 -7.42 8.44 0.68
C GLU A 94 -7.08 7.53 1.87
N THR A 95 -7.29 8.06 3.08
CA THR A 95 -7.13 7.30 4.32
C THR A 95 -8.40 7.42 5.15
N GLY A 96 -8.73 6.40 5.94
CA GLY A 96 -9.85 6.47 6.89
C GLY A 96 -9.74 7.69 7.82
N THR A 97 -8.52 8.05 8.21
CA THR A 97 -8.22 9.26 9.01
C THR A 97 -8.60 10.54 8.28
N GLY A 98 -8.20 10.69 7.00
CA GLY A 98 -8.55 11.84 6.18
C GLY A 98 -10.05 11.96 5.99
N LEU A 99 -10.71 10.83 5.72
CA LEU A 99 -12.15 10.73 5.57
C LEU A 99 -12.92 11.14 6.84
N THR A 100 -12.58 10.59 8.01
CA THR A 100 -13.22 10.97 9.28
C THR A 100 -13.04 12.46 9.57
N ARG A 101 -11.83 13.01 9.40
CA ARG A 101 -11.57 14.44 9.64
C ARG A 101 -12.33 15.34 8.66
N ALA A 102 -12.49 14.91 7.41
CA ALA A 102 -13.30 15.65 6.44
C ALA A 102 -14.77 15.73 6.87
N LEU A 103 -15.34 14.63 7.38
CA LEU A 103 -16.70 14.62 7.93
C LEU A 103 -16.87 15.52 9.16
N ILE A 104 -15.87 15.55 10.05
CA ILE A 104 -15.84 16.50 11.18
C ILE A 104 -15.89 17.95 10.66
N SER A 105 -14.99 18.29 9.73
CA SER A 105 -14.92 19.63 9.14
C SER A 105 -16.22 20.06 8.45
N VAL A 106 -16.88 19.14 7.73
CA VAL A 106 -18.17 19.37 7.07
C VAL A 106 -19.23 19.84 8.08
N VAL A 107 -19.32 19.19 9.23
CA VAL A 107 -20.30 19.54 10.27
C VAL A 107 -19.91 20.84 10.96
N GLU A 108 -18.63 21.03 11.29
CA GLU A 108 -18.12 22.26 11.93
C GLU A 108 -18.39 23.51 11.09
N HIS A 109 -18.20 23.42 9.77
CA HIS A 109 -18.42 24.52 8.82
C HIS A 109 -19.86 24.59 8.30
N LYS A 110 -20.76 23.70 8.77
CA LYS A 110 -22.18 23.64 8.40
C LYS A 110 -22.38 23.54 6.88
N CYS A 111 -21.59 22.71 6.22
CA CYS A 111 -21.71 22.50 4.78
C CYS A 111 -23.05 21.83 4.43
N ASP A 112 -23.67 22.24 3.32
CA ASP A 112 -24.96 21.70 2.87
C ASP A 112 -24.85 20.45 1.99
N VAL A 113 -23.77 20.39 1.20
CA VAL A 113 -23.54 19.33 0.22
C VAL A 113 -22.06 18.94 0.20
N ILE A 114 -21.80 17.64 0.06
CA ILE A 114 -20.48 17.04 -0.11
C ILE A 114 -20.39 16.53 -1.55
N ASN A 115 -19.26 16.80 -2.20
CA ASN A 115 -18.83 16.05 -3.38
C ASN A 115 -17.60 15.21 -3.04
N MET A 116 -17.66 13.90 -3.28
CA MET A 116 -16.51 13.01 -3.20
C MET A 116 -16.26 12.35 -4.55
N SER A 117 -15.15 12.71 -5.19
CA SER A 117 -14.72 12.13 -6.47
C SER A 117 -13.53 11.21 -6.26
N TYR A 118 -13.64 10.35 -5.25
CA TYR A 118 -12.66 9.39 -4.76
C TYR A 118 -13.38 8.07 -4.43
N GLY A 119 -12.68 6.95 -4.48
CA GLY A 119 -13.27 5.68 -4.11
C GLY A 119 -12.44 4.46 -4.50
N GLU A 120 -12.73 3.36 -3.83
CA GLU A 120 -12.03 2.08 -3.95
C GLU A 120 -13.05 0.92 -3.95
N TYR A 121 -12.58 -0.31 -4.14
CA TYR A 121 -13.44 -1.48 -4.06
C TYR A 121 -13.88 -1.77 -2.61
N THR A 122 -15.10 -2.32 -2.43
CA THR A 122 -15.60 -2.82 -1.13
C THR A 122 -16.09 -4.25 -1.25
N MET A 123 -15.76 -5.10 -0.27
CA MET A 123 -16.29 -6.46 -0.19
C MET A 123 -17.68 -6.50 0.44
N PHE A 124 -17.98 -5.53 1.31
CA PHE A 124 -19.24 -5.44 2.04
C PHE A 124 -19.88 -4.07 1.80
N PRO A 125 -20.76 -3.94 0.79
CA PRO A 125 -21.58 -2.74 0.63
C PRO A 125 -22.37 -2.43 1.91
N ASP A 126 -22.62 -1.15 2.15
CA ASP A 126 -23.39 -0.61 3.28
C ASP A 126 -22.90 -1.05 4.67
N TYR A 127 -21.60 -1.37 4.79
CA TYR A 127 -20.96 -1.82 6.01
C TYR A 127 -19.66 -1.05 6.27
N GLY A 128 -19.36 -0.82 7.55
CA GLY A 128 -18.08 -0.30 8.01
C GLY A 128 -18.20 1.03 8.74
N ARG A 129 -17.11 1.46 9.35
CA ARG A 129 -17.06 2.62 10.24
C ARG A 129 -17.31 3.93 9.48
N PHE A 130 -16.72 4.07 8.30
CA PHE A 130 -16.94 5.25 7.48
C PHE A 130 -18.42 5.40 7.08
N VAL A 131 -19.06 4.29 6.71
CA VAL A 131 -20.49 4.27 6.38
C VAL A 131 -21.34 4.73 7.56
N GLU A 132 -21.07 4.24 8.78
CA GLU A 132 -21.76 4.69 10.00
C GLU A 132 -21.63 6.19 10.25
N LEU A 133 -20.42 6.74 10.03
CA LEU A 133 -20.17 8.18 10.18
C LEU A 133 -20.87 9.01 9.09
N VAL A 134 -20.89 8.52 7.85
CA VAL A 134 -21.64 9.16 6.75
C VAL A 134 -23.13 9.17 7.05
N ASP A 135 -23.69 8.04 7.51
CA ASP A 135 -25.09 7.95 7.91
C ASP A 135 -25.41 8.96 9.01
N GLU A 136 -24.54 9.12 10.01
CA GLU A 136 -24.70 10.18 11.02
C GLU A 136 -24.72 11.57 10.37
N VAL A 137 -23.72 11.91 9.54
CA VAL A 137 -23.61 13.22 8.89
C VAL A 137 -24.82 13.54 8.01
N VAL A 138 -25.25 12.60 7.16
CA VAL A 138 -26.39 12.78 6.27
C VAL A 138 -27.69 12.88 7.06
N ASN A 139 -27.94 11.93 7.95
CA ASN A 139 -29.26 11.78 8.59
C ASN A 139 -29.48 12.81 9.71
N LYS A 140 -28.46 13.08 10.52
CA LYS A 140 -28.53 13.99 11.67
C LYS A 140 -28.26 15.45 11.30
N TYR A 141 -27.26 15.70 10.46
CA TYR A 141 -26.86 17.07 10.10
C TYR A 141 -27.45 17.52 8.76
N ARG A 142 -28.25 16.67 8.11
CA ARG A 142 -29.02 16.97 6.88
C ARG A 142 -28.15 17.40 5.70
N VAL A 143 -26.94 16.84 5.63
CA VAL A 143 -25.99 17.10 4.54
C VAL A 143 -26.29 16.18 3.36
N VAL A 144 -26.34 16.72 2.15
CA VAL A 144 -26.49 15.89 0.93
C VAL A 144 -25.12 15.38 0.51
N PHE A 145 -24.96 14.06 0.34
CA PHE A 145 -23.69 13.48 -0.09
C PHE A 145 -23.80 13.00 -1.54
N VAL A 146 -23.03 13.61 -2.44
CA VAL A 146 -22.88 13.20 -3.85
C VAL A 146 -21.49 12.59 -4.06
N SER A 147 -21.43 11.47 -4.77
CA SER A 147 -20.15 10.79 -5.05
C SER A 147 -20.14 10.13 -6.42
N SER A 148 -18.95 10.01 -7.00
CA SER A 148 -18.74 9.28 -8.25
C SER A 148 -19.02 7.78 -8.09
N ALA A 149 -19.66 7.15 -9.08
CA ALA A 149 -19.94 5.70 -9.06
C ALA A 149 -18.71 4.81 -9.28
N GLY A 150 -17.63 5.35 -9.88
CA GLY A 150 -16.40 4.62 -10.21
C GLY A 150 -16.15 4.51 -11.71
N ASN A 151 -14.94 4.08 -12.08
CA ASN A 151 -14.48 3.97 -13.47
C ASN A 151 -14.00 2.54 -13.80
N ASN A 152 -14.61 1.53 -13.17
CA ASN A 152 -14.21 0.13 -13.26
C ASN A 152 -15.14 -0.73 -14.13
N GLY A 153 -16.03 -0.11 -14.92
CA GLY A 153 -16.86 -0.84 -15.90
C GLY A 153 -16.02 -1.37 -17.08
N PRO A 154 -16.64 -2.06 -18.07
CA PRO A 154 -18.06 -2.10 -18.36
C PRO A 154 -18.85 -3.22 -17.67
N ALA A 155 -18.23 -4.20 -17.01
CA ALA A 155 -18.97 -5.27 -16.31
C ALA A 155 -19.93 -4.75 -15.23
N LEU A 156 -20.96 -5.55 -14.90
CA LEU A 156 -21.84 -5.26 -13.77
C LEU A 156 -21.10 -5.52 -12.45
N THR A 157 -21.65 -4.98 -11.35
CA THR A 157 -21.06 -5.11 -10.00
C THR A 157 -19.65 -4.50 -9.92
N THR A 158 -19.46 -3.39 -10.62
CA THR A 158 -18.20 -2.63 -10.69
C THR A 158 -18.29 -1.28 -9.98
N VAL A 159 -19.45 -0.94 -9.40
CA VAL A 159 -19.64 0.25 -8.56
C VAL A 159 -18.64 0.26 -7.40
N GLY A 160 -17.93 1.37 -7.25
CA GLY A 160 -16.96 1.58 -6.18
C GLY A 160 -17.57 2.14 -4.90
N ALA A 161 -16.90 1.89 -3.78
CA ALA A 161 -17.19 2.52 -2.51
C ALA A 161 -16.49 3.88 -2.38
N PRO A 162 -17.11 4.84 -1.68
CA PRO A 162 -18.39 4.70 -0.99
C PRO A 162 -19.59 5.03 -1.92
N GLY A 163 -19.32 5.58 -3.11
CA GLY A 163 -20.28 6.38 -3.85
C GLY A 163 -21.57 5.71 -4.26
N GLY A 164 -21.53 4.45 -4.70
CA GLY A 164 -22.73 3.69 -5.01
C GLY A 164 -22.91 2.45 -4.15
N THR A 165 -22.14 2.31 -3.08
CA THR A 165 -22.21 1.14 -2.18
C THR A 165 -22.77 1.50 -0.81
N THR A 166 -23.13 2.77 -0.59
CA THR A 166 -23.63 3.29 0.69
C THR A 166 -25.00 3.91 0.49
N SER A 167 -25.98 3.48 1.27
CA SER A 167 -27.39 3.89 1.14
C SER A 167 -27.60 5.39 1.25
N SER A 168 -26.80 6.10 2.04
CA SER A 168 -26.96 7.54 2.28
C SER A 168 -26.28 8.43 1.24
N ILE A 169 -25.53 7.84 0.29
CA ILE A 169 -24.78 8.59 -0.74
C ILE A 169 -25.47 8.48 -2.09
N ILE A 170 -25.51 9.58 -2.84
CA ILE A 170 -26.00 9.62 -4.22
C ILE A 170 -24.84 9.31 -5.16
N GLY A 171 -24.77 8.06 -5.65
CA GLY A 171 -23.85 7.62 -6.69
C GLY A 171 -24.21 8.15 -8.07
N VAL A 172 -23.22 8.72 -8.76
CA VAL A 172 -23.38 9.41 -10.05
C VAL A 172 -22.63 8.72 -11.20
N GLY A 173 -23.37 8.32 -12.24
CA GLY A 173 -22.84 7.79 -13.50
C GLY A 173 -22.32 8.88 -14.44
N ALA A 174 -21.49 8.52 -15.42
CA ALA A 174 -20.80 9.47 -16.31
C ALA A 174 -21.38 9.50 -17.72
N TYR A 175 -22.10 10.57 -18.04
CA TYR A 175 -22.74 10.78 -19.33
C TYR A 175 -21.93 11.68 -20.26
N VAL A 176 -21.89 11.37 -21.55
CA VAL A 176 -21.33 12.21 -22.62
C VAL A 176 -22.44 12.60 -23.60
N SER A 177 -22.65 13.91 -23.76
CA SER A 177 -23.60 14.44 -24.74
C SER A 177 -23.00 14.53 -26.14
N PRO A 178 -23.81 14.55 -27.21
CA PRO A 178 -23.33 14.81 -28.57
C PRO A 178 -22.53 16.12 -28.69
N ALA A 179 -22.99 17.19 -28.02
CA ALA A 179 -22.30 18.47 -28.03
C ALA A 179 -20.92 18.40 -27.34
N MET A 180 -20.82 17.68 -26.22
CA MET A 180 -19.54 17.46 -25.52
C MET A 180 -18.59 16.60 -26.35
N ALA A 181 -19.11 15.55 -27.00
CA ALA A 181 -18.35 14.71 -27.92
C ALA A 181 -17.74 15.52 -29.06
N ALA A 182 -18.54 16.36 -29.74
CA ALA A 182 -18.07 17.22 -30.83
C ALA A 182 -17.07 18.29 -30.33
N GLY A 183 -17.46 19.07 -29.32
CA GLY A 183 -16.73 20.26 -28.93
C GLY A 183 -15.53 20.00 -28.02
N ALA A 184 -15.73 19.21 -26.96
CA ALA A 184 -14.71 19.01 -25.93
C ALA A 184 -13.74 17.87 -26.28
N HIS A 185 -14.25 16.79 -26.86
CA HIS A 185 -13.43 15.64 -27.24
C HIS A 185 -12.95 15.66 -28.68
N ALA A 186 -13.36 16.66 -29.47
CA ALA A 186 -12.99 16.81 -30.88
C ALA A 186 -13.27 15.54 -31.72
N LEU A 187 -14.39 14.87 -31.45
CA LEU A 187 -14.81 13.72 -32.27
C LEU A 187 -15.19 14.20 -33.69
N VAL A 188 -14.76 13.43 -34.69
CA VAL A 188 -15.03 13.70 -36.12
C VAL A 188 -16.54 13.76 -36.39
N GLU A 189 -17.32 12.90 -35.73
CA GLU A 189 -18.77 12.86 -35.82
C GLU A 189 -19.34 12.56 -34.43
N ALA A 190 -20.14 13.47 -33.86
CA ALA A 190 -20.75 13.19 -32.56
C ALA A 190 -21.80 12.08 -32.68
N PRO A 191 -21.99 11.25 -31.64
CA PRO A 191 -23.09 10.29 -31.63
C PRO A 191 -24.44 11.03 -31.73
N SER A 192 -25.44 10.40 -32.35
CA SER A 192 -26.76 10.99 -32.56
C SER A 192 -27.51 11.26 -31.24
N GLU A 193 -27.23 10.45 -30.23
CA GLU A 193 -27.77 10.56 -28.88
C GLU A 193 -26.63 10.55 -27.87
N GLY A 194 -26.90 11.03 -26.66
CA GLY A 194 -25.91 10.96 -25.61
C GLY A 194 -25.75 9.55 -25.06
N LEU A 195 -24.53 9.21 -24.66
CA LEU A 195 -24.14 7.88 -24.24
C LEU A 195 -23.49 7.94 -22.86
N GLU A 196 -23.36 6.80 -22.20
CA GLU A 196 -22.50 6.69 -21.03
C GLU A 196 -21.04 6.41 -21.46
N TYR A 197 -20.05 6.89 -20.71
CA TYR A 197 -18.68 6.44 -20.92
C TYR A 197 -18.58 4.92 -20.71
N THR A 198 -17.88 4.24 -21.61
CA THR A 198 -17.84 2.76 -21.61
C THR A 198 -17.22 2.18 -20.35
N TRP A 199 -16.26 2.86 -19.73
CA TRP A 199 -15.60 2.43 -18.48
C TRP A 199 -16.30 2.92 -17.21
N SER A 200 -17.38 3.70 -17.30
CA SER A 200 -18.18 4.07 -16.13
C SER A 200 -18.62 2.78 -15.41
N SER A 201 -18.41 2.73 -14.09
CA SER A 201 -18.84 1.58 -13.28
C SER A 201 -20.35 1.37 -13.40
N ARG A 202 -20.81 0.13 -13.21
CA ARG A 202 -22.23 -0.25 -13.39
C ARG A 202 -22.71 -1.13 -12.24
N GLY A 203 -23.97 -0.92 -11.86
CA GLY A 203 -24.69 -1.74 -10.90
C GLY A 203 -25.03 -3.13 -11.45
N PRO A 204 -25.77 -3.95 -10.70
CA PRO A 204 -26.09 -3.73 -9.30
C PRO A 204 -24.85 -3.94 -8.44
N THR A 205 -24.84 -3.43 -7.21
CA THR A 205 -23.84 -3.82 -6.21
C THR A 205 -23.99 -5.29 -5.82
N ALA A 206 -23.00 -5.85 -5.11
CA ALA A 206 -23.02 -7.25 -4.71
C ALA A 206 -24.21 -7.62 -3.79
N ASP A 207 -24.77 -6.65 -3.07
CA ASP A 207 -25.96 -6.79 -2.23
C ASP A 207 -27.28 -6.41 -2.95
N GLY A 208 -27.22 -6.29 -4.28
CA GLY A 208 -28.36 -6.13 -5.18
C GLY A 208 -28.90 -4.71 -5.35
N ASP A 209 -28.32 -3.71 -4.67
CA ASP A 209 -28.69 -2.31 -4.87
C ASP A 209 -28.36 -1.84 -6.29
N LEU A 210 -29.08 -0.82 -6.77
CA LEU A 210 -28.80 -0.23 -8.08
C LEU A 210 -27.38 0.38 -8.14
N GLY A 211 -26.94 0.96 -7.02
CA GLY A 211 -25.66 1.64 -6.83
C GLY A 211 -25.51 2.98 -7.56
N ILE A 212 -26.03 3.10 -8.78
CA ILE A 212 -26.06 4.36 -9.54
C ILE A 212 -27.48 4.89 -9.49
N TYR A 213 -27.68 6.06 -8.90
CA TYR A 213 -29.03 6.62 -8.75
C TYR A 213 -29.34 7.62 -9.85
N VAL A 214 -28.35 8.38 -10.31
CA VAL A 214 -28.51 9.40 -11.36
C VAL A 214 -27.26 9.48 -12.23
N SER A 215 -27.40 10.09 -13.41
CA SER A 215 -26.29 10.40 -14.31
C SER A 215 -26.14 11.90 -14.51
N ALA A 216 -24.90 12.34 -14.70
CA ALA A 216 -24.57 13.72 -15.00
C ALA A 216 -23.42 13.80 -16.03
N PRO A 217 -23.23 14.96 -16.70
CA PRO A 217 -22.15 15.12 -17.67
C PRO A 217 -20.78 14.79 -17.07
N GLY A 218 -20.09 13.81 -17.66
CA GLY A 218 -18.85 13.22 -17.15
C GLY A 218 -17.57 13.77 -17.75
N GLY A 219 -17.63 14.82 -18.57
CA GLY A 219 -16.46 15.50 -19.14
C GLY A 219 -16.54 17.01 -18.93
N ALA A 220 -15.42 17.66 -18.61
CA ALA A 220 -15.38 19.11 -18.47
C ALA A 220 -14.01 19.70 -18.77
N VAL A 221 -14.00 20.91 -19.34
CA VAL A 221 -12.82 21.77 -19.41
C VAL A 221 -12.90 22.74 -18.23
N ALA A 222 -12.12 22.50 -17.18
CA ALA A 222 -12.20 23.28 -15.94
C ALA A 222 -10.80 23.73 -15.47
N PRO A 223 -10.70 24.73 -14.56
CA PRO A 223 -9.44 25.21 -14.03
C PRO A 223 -8.58 24.13 -13.37
N VAL A 224 -7.27 24.28 -13.46
CA VAL A 224 -6.28 23.42 -12.79
C VAL A 224 -5.24 24.27 -12.05
N PRO A 225 -4.51 23.72 -11.08
CA PRO A 225 -3.49 24.45 -10.32
C PRO A 225 -2.40 25.04 -11.21
N THR A 226 -1.83 26.17 -10.82
CA THR A 226 -0.84 26.91 -11.61
C THR A 226 0.48 26.17 -11.85
N TRP A 227 0.87 25.26 -10.95
CA TRP A 227 2.09 24.44 -11.13
C TRP A 227 1.97 23.44 -12.29
N THR A 228 0.76 23.19 -12.80
CA THR A 228 0.57 22.40 -14.03
C THR A 228 0.98 23.15 -15.30
N LEU A 229 1.30 24.44 -15.20
CA LEU A 229 1.58 25.35 -16.32
C LEU A 229 0.40 25.46 -17.31
N GLN A 230 -0.81 25.12 -16.88
CA GLN A 230 -2.04 25.21 -17.64
C GLN A 230 -3.08 26.03 -16.86
N ARG A 231 -3.94 26.77 -17.57
CA ARG A 231 -5.07 27.47 -16.95
C ARG A 231 -6.28 26.56 -16.74
N ARG A 232 -6.45 25.59 -17.65
CA ARG A 232 -7.61 24.69 -17.73
C ARG A 232 -7.21 23.41 -18.44
N GLN A 233 -7.90 22.32 -18.11
CA GLN A 233 -7.65 21.01 -18.69
C GLN A 233 -8.98 20.30 -18.96
N LEU A 234 -9.05 19.51 -20.04
CA LEU A 234 -10.12 18.54 -20.23
C LEU A 234 -9.86 17.31 -19.36
N MET A 235 -10.77 16.99 -18.46
CA MET A 235 -10.79 15.70 -17.76
C MET A 235 -12.16 15.04 -17.95
N ASN A 236 -12.19 13.71 -17.83
CA ASN A 236 -13.40 12.92 -17.99
C ASN A 236 -13.45 11.72 -17.02
N GLY A 237 -14.65 11.22 -16.78
CA GLY A 237 -14.95 10.11 -15.88
C GLY A 237 -16.04 10.47 -14.86
N THR A 238 -16.41 9.50 -14.01
CA THR A 238 -17.40 9.73 -12.95
C THR A 238 -16.95 10.79 -11.94
N SER A 239 -15.64 11.02 -11.85
CA SER A 239 -15.07 12.13 -11.07
C SER A 239 -15.48 13.52 -11.54
N MET A 240 -15.89 13.68 -12.81
CA MET A 240 -16.37 14.95 -13.35
C MET A 240 -17.91 15.01 -13.37
N SER A 241 -18.59 13.87 -13.43
CA SER A 241 -20.05 13.82 -13.31
C SER A 241 -20.52 14.14 -11.89
N SER A 242 -19.82 13.62 -10.88
CA SER A 242 -20.11 13.91 -9.47
C SER A 242 -20.15 15.42 -9.15
N PRO A 243 -19.12 16.24 -9.47
CA PRO A 243 -19.16 17.68 -9.19
C PRO A 243 -20.16 18.44 -10.04
N SER A 244 -20.48 17.96 -11.24
CA SER A 244 -21.55 18.49 -12.09
C SER A 244 -22.92 18.30 -11.42
N ALA A 245 -23.20 17.10 -10.93
CA ALA A 245 -24.39 16.81 -10.13
C ALA A 245 -24.42 17.59 -8.81
N CYS A 246 -23.30 17.66 -8.10
CA CYS A 246 -23.16 18.42 -6.85
C CYS A 246 -23.49 19.91 -7.06
N GLY A 247 -23.01 20.52 -8.15
CA GLY A 247 -23.35 21.90 -8.48
C GLY A 247 -24.85 22.09 -8.73
N GLY A 248 -25.48 21.15 -9.44
CA GLY A 248 -26.93 21.14 -9.60
C GLY A 248 -27.68 21.02 -8.27
N VAL A 249 -27.23 20.14 -7.39
CA VAL A 249 -27.77 19.99 -6.02
C VAL A 249 -27.61 21.28 -5.22
N ALA A 250 -26.47 21.96 -5.31
CA ALA A 250 -26.24 23.24 -4.63
C ALA A 250 -27.23 24.32 -5.08
N LEU A 251 -27.56 24.37 -6.39
CA LEU A 251 -28.59 25.28 -6.91
C LEU A 251 -29.98 24.98 -6.33
N ILE A 252 -30.37 23.70 -6.28
CA ILE A 252 -31.66 23.27 -5.70
C ILE A 252 -31.74 23.67 -4.23
N ILE A 253 -30.71 23.36 -3.45
CA ILE A 253 -30.64 23.71 -2.02
C ILE A 253 -30.71 25.24 -1.84
N GLY A 254 -29.96 26.00 -2.64
CA GLY A 254 -29.99 27.46 -2.60
C GLY A 254 -31.39 28.02 -2.88
N ALA A 255 -32.08 27.48 -3.89
CA ALA A 255 -33.43 27.87 -4.24
C ALA A 255 -34.46 27.48 -3.16
N MET A 256 -34.33 26.29 -2.57
CA MET A 256 -35.18 25.85 -1.45
C MET A 256 -35.03 26.79 -0.25
N LYS A 257 -33.80 27.10 0.16
CA LYS A 257 -33.52 28.05 1.24
C LYS A 257 -34.09 29.44 0.96
N ALA A 258 -33.92 29.95 -0.26
CA ALA A 258 -34.45 31.26 -0.67
C ALA A 258 -35.99 31.32 -0.62
N LYS A 259 -36.68 30.19 -0.78
CA LYS A 259 -38.14 30.07 -0.69
C LYS A 259 -38.64 29.65 0.70
N GLY A 260 -37.75 29.46 1.68
CA GLY A 260 -38.13 28.98 3.01
C GLY A 260 -38.56 27.51 3.05
N ILE A 261 -38.23 26.72 2.02
CA ILE A 261 -38.53 25.29 1.97
C ILE A 261 -37.48 24.54 2.79
N HIS A 262 -37.93 23.64 3.67
CA HIS A 262 -37.03 22.85 4.48
C HIS A 262 -36.18 21.90 3.62
N VAL A 263 -34.85 21.98 3.75
CA VAL A 263 -33.91 21.09 3.05
C VAL A 263 -33.77 19.75 3.80
N SER A 264 -33.90 18.65 3.06
CA SER A 264 -33.60 17.30 3.55
C SER A 264 -32.83 16.54 2.47
N PRO A 265 -31.79 15.76 2.81
CA PRO A 265 -31.08 14.96 1.83
C PRO A 265 -32.00 13.97 1.11
N TYR A 266 -33.03 13.47 1.79
CA TYR A 266 -33.98 12.54 1.20
C TYR A 266 -34.97 13.22 0.24
N SER A 267 -35.42 14.44 0.57
CA SER A 267 -36.32 15.18 -0.32
C SER A 267 -35.58 15.59 -1.59
N VAL A 268 -34.33 16.05 -1.47
CA VAL A 268 -33.46 16.38 -2.61
C VAL A 268 -33.22 15.13 -3.45
N ARG A 269 -32.85 14.00 -2.84
CA ARG A 269 -32.64 12.74 -3.55
C ARG A 269 -33.88 12.28 -4.31
N LYS A 270 -35.04 12.23 -3.67
CA LYS A 270 -36.32 11.86 -4.32
C LYS A 270 -36.66 12.80 -5.47
N ALA A 271 -36.46 14.10 -5.28
CA ALA A 271 -36.67 15.09 -6.33
C ALA A 271 -35.80 14.81 -7.56
N LEU A 272 -34.52 14.48 -7.38
CA LEU A 272 -33.64 14.10 -8.48
C LEU A 272 -34.09 12.80 -9.15
N GLU A 273 -34.21 11.71 -8.39
CA GLU A 273 -34.53 10.38 -8.93
C GLU A 273 -35.87 10.34 -9.68
N ASN A 274 -36.87 11.10 -9.23
CA ASN A 274 -38.20 11.11 -9.84
C ASN A 274 -38.35 12.08 -11.03
N THR A 275 -37.36 12.93 -11.30
CA THR A 275 -37.43 13.96 -12.37
C THR A 275 -36.36 13.83 -13.44
N CYS A 276 -35.42 12.89 -13.29
CA CYS A 276 -34.42 12.58 -14.30
C CYS A 276 -35.05 12.27 -15.67
N THR A 277 -34.32 12.63 -16.73
CA THR A 277 -34.65 12.20 -18.09
C THR A 277 -33.98 10.85 -18.36
N PRO A 278 -34.74 9.78 -18.68
CA PRO A 278 -34.15 8.46 -18.95
C PRO A 278 -33.08 8.50 -20.04
N ILE A 279 -32.04 7.68 -19.88
CA ILE A 279 -30.98 7.46 -20.88
C ILE A 279 -31.07 6.00 -21.29
N GLY A 280 -31.27 5.75 -22.58
CA GLY A 280 -31.60 4.42 -23.09
C GLY A 280 -33.10 4.12 -23.03
N CYS A 281 -33.48 2.97 -23.57
CA CYS A 281 -34.88 2.54 -23.71
C CYS A 281 -35.18 1.20 -23.04
N LEU A 282 -34.15 0.45 -22.63
CA LEU A 282 -34.28 -0.85 -21.99
C LEU A 282 -34.35 -0.69 -20.47
N PRO A 283 -35.16 -1.49 -19.75
CA PRO A 283 -35.22 -1.44 -18.28
C PRO A 283 -33.86 -1.60 -17.60
N GLU A 284 -33.00 -2.48 -18.13
CA GLU A 284 -31.65 -2.75 -17.63
C GLU A 284 -30.66 -1.60 -17.83
N ASP A 285 -30.97 -0.61 -18.69
CA ASP A 285 -30.14 0.59 -18.85
C ASP A 285 -30.01 1.36 -17.52
N LYS A 286 -30.96 1.18 -16.59
CA LYS A 286 -30.91 1.74 -15.23
C LYS A 286 -29.70 1.25 -14.43
N LEU A 287 -29.22 0.03 -14.66
CA LEU A 287 -28.01 -0.49 -14.01
C LEU A 287 -26.76 0.31 -14.40
N SER A 288 -26.82 1.02 -15.53
CA SER A 288 -25.76 1.88 -16.05
C SER A 288 -26.01 3.35 -15.70
N ASN A 289 -27.23 3.83 -15.96
CA ASN A 289 -27.53 5.26 -15.96
C ASN A 289 -28.30 5.74 -14.72
N GLY A 290 -28.63 4.83 -13.80
CA GLY A 290 -29.58 5.08 -12.72
C GLY A 290 -30.95 5.47 -13.25
N HIS A 291 -31.60 6.45 -12.62
CA HIS A 291 -32.88 6.99 -13.08
C HIS A 291 -32.73 7.95 -14.29
N GLY A 292 -31.52 8.17 -14.78
CA GLY A 292 -31.23 8.97 -15.97
C GLY A 292 -30.52 10.29 -15.67
N LEU A 293 -30.54 11.20 -16.64
CA LEU A 293 -29.86 12.49 -16.59
C LEU A 293 -30.61 13.47 -15.68
N ILE A 294 -29.90 14.04 -14.70
CA ILE A 294 -30.47 15.01 -13.74
C ILE A 294 -31.13 16.21 -14.44
N GLN A 295 -32.26 16.68 -13.89
CA GLN A 295 -33.01 17.85 -14.38
C GLN A 295 -33.24 18.82 -13.22
N ILE A 296 -32.47 19.92 -13.17
CA ILE A 296 -32.39 20.80 -11.99
C ILE A 296 -33.67 21.61 -11.78
N ASP A 297 -34.23 22.13 -12.85
CA ASP A 297 -35.49 22.87 -12.89
C ASP A 297 -36.65 21.99 -12.39
N LYS A 298 -36.83 20.80 -12.97
CA LYS A 298 -37.89 19.86 -12.61
C LYS A 298 -37.75 19.34 -11.18
N ALA A 299 -36.52 19.05 -10.75
CA ALA A 299 -36.26 18.64 -9.37
C ALA A 299 -36.65 19.74 -8.37
N PHE A 300 -36.39 21.01 -8.69
CA PHE A 300 -36.83 22.12 -7.84
C PHE A 300 -38.35 22.27 -7.83
N GLU A 301 -39.03 22.19 -8.99
CA GLU A 301 -40.50 22.20 -9.06
C GLU A 301 -41.13 21.09 -8.21
N TYR A 302 -40.56 19.88 -8.26
CA TYR A 302 -40.97 18.78 -7.39
C TYR A 302 -40.78 19.12 -5.91
N ALA A 303 -39.62 19.67 -5.53
CA ALA A 303 -39.33 20.05 -4.16
C ALA A 303 -40.28 21.15 -3.63
N GLN A 304 -40.68 22.11 -4.49
CA GLN A 304 -41.67 23.13 -4.14
C GLN A 304 -43.04 22.51 -3.86
N LYS A 305 -43.47 21.56 -4.71
CA LYS A 305 -44.76 20.87 -4.53
C LYS A 305 -44.75 19.97 -3.29
N ALA A 306 -43.59 19.42 -2.94
CA ALA A 306 -43.39 18.55 -1.78
C ALA A 306 -43.06 19.29 -0.48
N ALA A 307 -43.06 20.63 -0.45
CA ALA A 307 -42.58 21.42 0.68
C ALA A 307 -43.27 21.11 2.02
N GLU A 308 -44.57 20.82 2.00
CA GLU A 308 -45.39 20.51 3.18
C GLU A 308 -45.42 19.01 3.53
N LEU A 309 -44.74 18.16 2.74
CA LEU A 309 -44.71 16.72 2.99
C LEU A 309 -43.65 16.36 4.03
N PRO A 310 -43.87 15.28 4.81
CA PRO A 310 -42.89 14.85 5.78
C PRO A 310 -41.59 14.37 5.09
N CYS A 311 -40.45 14.85 5.58
CA CYS A 311 -39.13 14.50 5.08
C CYS A 311 -38.69 13.13 5.64
N ILE A 312 -39.06 12.05 4.94
CA ILE A 312 -38.84 10.68 5.40
C ILE A 312 -37.94 9.90 4.44
N TRP A 313 -36.99 9.17 5.01
CA TRP A 313 -36.22 8.14 4.32
C TRP A 313 -36.86 6.77 4.50
N TYR A 314 -36.89 5.96 3.45
CA TYR A 314 -37.40 4.60 3.52
C TYR A 314 -36.22 3.64 3.47
N LYS A 315 -35.80 3.14 4.63
CA LYS A 315 -34.74 2.14 4.69
C LYS A 315 -35.31 0.79 4.28
N ILE A 316 -34.71 0.20 3.25
CA ILE A 316 -35.09 -1.11 2.73
C ILE A 316 -34.11 -2.14 3.29
N SER A 317 -34.63 -3.29 3.70
CA SER A 317 -33.82 -4.43 4.12
C SER A 317 -34.46 -5.71 3.65
N ILE A 318 -33.71 -6.51 2.90
CA ILE A 318 -34.22 -7.70 2.22
C ILE A 318 -33.51 -8.94 2.77
N THR A 319 -34.28 -9.98 3.04
CA THR A 319 -33.79 -11.29 3.47
C THR A 319 -34.48 -12.39 2.68
N GLN A 320 -33.73 -13.41 2.27
CA GLN A 320 -34.33 -14.57 1.61
C GLN A 320 -35.08 -15.44 2.62
N ALA A 321 -36.31 -15.85 2.30
CA ALA A 321 -37.08 -16.74 3.16
C ALA A 321 -36.37 -18.08 3.36
N GLY A 322 -36.41 -18.62 4.58
CA GLY A 322 -35.80 -19.92 4.92
C GLY A 322 -34.28 -19.93 5.07
N LYS A 323 -33.57 -18.82 4.80
CA LYS A 323 -32.14 -18.68 5.12
C LYS A 323 -31.96 -17.92 6.43
N THR A 324 -31.11 -18.44 7.32
CA THR A 324 -30.71 -17.80 8.59
C THR A 324 -29.60 -16.76 8.42
N THR A 325 -29.22 -16.42 7.18
CA THR A 325 -28.12 -15.51 6.88
C THR A 325 -28.35 -14.13 7.50
N SER A 326 -27.34 -13.63 8.21
CA SER A 326 -27.36 -12.38 8.98
C SER A 326 -27.22 -11.10 8.15
N SER A 327 -26.89 -11.19 6.85
CA SER A 327 -26.67 -10.04 5.98
C SER A 327 -27.99 -9.52 5.40
N LYS A 328 -28.37 -8.29 5.74
CA LYS A 328 -29.49 -7.57 5.13
C LYS A 328 -29.05 -7.05 3.76
N LEU A 329 -29.81 -7.37 2.70
CA LEU A 329 -29.56 -6.91 1.34
C LEU A 329 -30.37 -5.64 1.03
N ARG A 330 -29.91 -4.87 0.03
CA ARG A 330 -30.62 -3.65 -0.44
C ARG A 330 -31.41 -3.89 -1.72
N GLY A 331 -31.09 -4.94 -2.48
CA GLY A 331 -31.88 -5.41 -3.62
C GLY A 331 -31.85 -6.94 -3.78
N ILE A 332 -32.61 -7.46 -4.73
CA ILE A 332 -32.62 -8.88 -5.06
C ILE A 332 -31.74 -9.08 -6.28
N TYR A 333 -30.64 -9.82 -6.12
CA TYR A 333 -29.73 -10.13 -7.21
C TYR A 333 -29.56 -11.64 -7.40
N LEU A 334 -30.21 -12.19 -8.42
CA LEU A 334 -30.16 -13.60 -8.79
C LEU A 334 -29.12 -13.80 -9.89
N ARG A 335 -27.85 -13.99 -9.49
CA ARG A 335 -26.74 -14.13 -10.44
C ARG A 335 -26.47 -15.57 -10.87
N GLU A 336 -26.51 -16.50 -9.92
CA GLU A 336 -26.10 -17.88 -10.16
C GLU A 336 -27.16 -18.73 -10.87
N ALA A 337 -26.70 -19.68 -11.69
CA ALA A 337 -27.56 -20.58 -12.45
C ALA A 337 -28.63 -21.29 -11.59
N SER A 338 -28.27 -21.69 -10.36
CA SER A 338 -29.18 -22.38 -9.43
C SER A 338 -30.39 -21.54 -9.00
N TYR A 339 -30.30 -20.21 -9.06
CA TYR A 339 -31.44 -19.34 -8.81
C TYR A 339 -32.43 -19.33 -9.97
N CYS A 340 -32.01 -19.72 -11.18
CA CYS A 340 -32.83 -19.68 -12.39
C CYS A 340 -33.77 -20.89 -12.52
N ASP A 341 -33.58 -21.93 -11.70
CA ASP A 341 -34.28 -23.21 -11.82
C ASP A 341 -35.60 -23.27 -11.04
N GLN A 342 -35.80 -22.37 -10.06
CA GLN A 342 -36.98 -22.34 -9.20
C GLN A 342 -37.34 -20.93 -8.76
N SER A 343 -38.60 -20.75 -8.35
CA SER A 343 -39.05 -19.49 -7.75
C SER A 343 -38.44 -19.32 -6.35
N THR A 344 -38.18 -18.08 -5.97
CA THR A 344 -37.64 -17.71 -4.65
C THR A 344 -38.53 -16.69 -3.96
N GLU A 345 -38.66 -16.82 -2.63
CA GLU A 345 -39.41 -15.87 -1.79
C GLU A 345 -38.45 -15.02 -0.95
N TRP A 346 -38.73 -13.73 -0.90
CA TRP A 346 -37.92 -12.70 -0.25
C TRP A 346 -38.79 -11.86 0.65
N THR A 347 -38.40 -11.71 1.91
CA THR A 347 -39.05 -10.78 2.84
C THR A 347 -38.38 -9.42 2.73
N VAL A 348 -39.16 -8.42 2.38
CA VAL A 348 -38.76 -7.02 2.31
C VAL A 348 -39.29 -6.30 3.53
N GLN A 349 -38.40 -5.71 4.33
CA GLN A 349 -38.72 -4.79 5.40
C GLN A 349 -38.55 -3.36 4.91
N VAL A 350 -39.59 -2.53 5.09
CA VAL A 350 -39.57 -1.09 4.82
C VAL A 350 -39.67 -0.36 6.14
N ASP A 351 -38.63 0.38 6.51
CA ASP A 351 -38.54 1.12 7.76
C ASP A 351 -38.49 2.64 7.47
N PRO A 352 -39.55 3.41 7.79
CA PRO A 352 -39.53 4.86 7.77
C PRO A 352 -38.52 5.41 8.78
N GLN A 353 -37.59 6.23 8.32
CA GLN A 353 -36.60 6.91 9.14
C GLN A 353 -36.89 8.40 9.16
N PHE A 354 -37.18 8.90 10.36
CA PHE A 354 -37.37 10.30 10.66
C PHE A 354 -36.07 10.91 11.18
N HIS A 355 -35.93 12.22 11.02
CA HIS A 355 -34.85 12.95 11.67
C HIS A 355 -34.94 12.81 13.21
N GLU A 356 -33.81 12.75 13.91
CA GLU A 356 -33.76 12.53 15.36
C GLU A 356 -34.55 13.57 16.19
N GLY A 357 -34.67 14.79 15.67
CA GLY A 357 -35.46 15.88 16.28
C GLY A 357 -36.95 15.86 15.94
N ALA A 358 -37.47 14.80 15.30
CA ALA A 358 -38.87 14.70 14.93
C ALA A 358 -39.79 14.51 16.16
N SER A 359 -40.96 15.14 16.15
CA SER A 359 -41.91 15.11 17.26
C SER A 359 -42.62 13.77 17.33
N ASN A 360 -42.49 13.07 18.46
CA ASN A 360 -43.16 11.79 18.65
C ASN A 360 -44.69 11.91 18.49
N LEU A 361 -45.30 12.95 19.06
CA LEU A 361 -46.76 13.12 19.07
C LEU A 361 -47.30 13.72 17.78
N GLU A 362 -46.57 14.62 17.14
CA GLU A 362 -47.08 15.36 15.98
C GLU A 362 -46.64 14.77 14.65
N GLN A 363 -45.55 14.00 14.63
CA GLN A 363 -44.98 13.44 13.39
C GLN A 363 -44.97 11.91 13.39
N LEU A 364 -44.46 11.25 14.43
CA LEU A 364 -44.27 9.79 14.40
C LEU A 364 -45.56 9.00 14.68
N VAL A 365 -46.28 9.33 15.76
CA VAL A 365 -47.54 8.67 16.13
C VAL A 365 -48.62 8.77 15.03
N PRO A 366 -48.86 9.95 14.42
CA PRO A 366 -49.87 10.07 13.37
C PRO A 366 -49.37 9.60 11.99
N TYR A 367 -48.12 9.15 11.86
CA TYR A 367 -47.57 8.75 10.58
C TYR A 367 -48.20 7.44 10.09
N GLU A 368 -48.94 7.57 8.99
CA GLU A 368 -49.55 6.46 8.27
C GLU A 368 -49.58 6.79 6.77
N GLU A 369 -48.95 5.94 5.97
CA GLU A 369 -48.95 6.03 4.51
C GLU A 369 -49.63 4.80 3.91
N CYS A 370 -50.64 5.03 3.07
CA CYS A 370 -51.27 3.99 2.26
C CYS A 370 -50.52 3.90 0.93
N ILE A 371 -49.79 2.80 0.75
CA ILE A 371 -48.89 2.64 -0.39
C ILE A 371 -49.44 1.56 -1.31
N GLU A 372 -49.64 1.90 -2.59
CA GLU A 372 -49.88 0.96 -3.67
C GLU A 372 -48.53 0.44 -4.17
N LEU A 373 -48.37 -0.88 -4.18
CA LEU A 373 -47.16 -1.55 -4.61
C LEU A 373 -47.30 -1.98 -6.07
N HIS A 374 -46.34 -1.57 -6.89
CA HIS A 374 -46.27 -1.94 -8.29
C HIS A 374 -45.04 -2.82 -8.53
N SER A 375 -45.21 -3.81 -9.39
CA SER A 375 -44.13 -4.66 -9.87
C SER A 375 -44.02 -4.53 -11.39
N SER A 376 -42.83 -4.25 -11.90
CA SER A 376 -42.55 -4.40 -13.33
C SER A 376 -42.45 -5.89 -13.66
N GLY A 377 -43.20 -6.37 -14.66
CA GLY A 377 -43.16 -7.79 -15.05
C GLY A 377 -43.82 -8.72 -14.03
N LYS A 378 -45.14 -8.57 -13.84
CA LYS A 378 -45.96 -9.35 -12.88
C LYS A 378 -45.88 -10.88 -13.04
N ASP A 379 -45.47 -11.35 -14.22
CA ASP A 379 -45.27 -12.78 -14.48
C ASP A 379 -44.02 -13.34 -13.78
N VAL A 380 -43.02 -12.49 -13.54
CA VAL A 380 -41.71 -12.85 -12.98
C VAL A 380 -41.61 -12.39 -11.54
N VAL A 381 -41.98 -11.14 -11.25
CA VAL A 381 -41.88 -10.54 -9.92
C VAL A 381 -43.27 -10.24 -9.38
N LYS A 382 -43.65 -10.90 -8.28
CA LYS A 382 -44.96 -10.75 -7.64
C LYS A 382 -44.78 -10.14 -6.25
N ALA A 383 -45.56 -9.10 -5.97
CA ALA A 383 -45.67 -8.46 -4.68
C ALA A 383 -47.16 -8.26 -4.34
N PRO A 384 -47.54 -8.04 -3.07
CA PRO A 384 -48.88 -7.61 -2.70
C PRO A 384 -49.23 -6.29 -3.37
N ASP A 385 -50.52 -5.98 -3.50
CA ASP A 385 -50.97 -4.74 -4.16
C ASP A 385 -50.89 -3.51 -3.23
N TYR A 386 -50.98 -3.70 -1.92
CA TYR A 386 -51.04 -2.59 -0.95
C TYR A 386 -50.22 -2.85 0.31
N LEU A 387 -49.69 -1.78 0.86
CA LEU A 387 -48.94 -1.74 2.12
C LEU A 387 -49.40 -0.55 2.95
N LEU A 388 -49.95 -0.80 4.13
CA LEU A 388 -50.15 0.25 5.14
C LEU A 388 -48.88 0.38 5.98
N LEU A 389 -48.15 1.48 5.79
CA LEU A 389 -46.87 1.72 6.43
C LEU A 389 -47.04 2.70 7.59
N THR A 390 -46.68 2.25 8.79
CA THR A 390 -46.66 3.07 10.02
C THR A 390 -45.21 3.31 10.45
N TYR A 391 -45.00 4.10 11.51
CA TYR A 391 -43.66 4.43 12.01
C TYR A 391 -42.79 3.19 12.32
N ASN A 392 -43.38 2.12 12.84
CA ASN A 392 -42.64 0.90 13.21
C ASN A 392 -42.12 0.09 12.02
N GLY A 393 -42.37 0.55 10.79
CA GLY A 393 -42.07 -0.18 9.58
C GLY A 393 -43.03 -1.34 9.35
N ARG A 394 -42.87 -1.99 8.20
CA ARG A 394 -43.67 -3.16 7.85
C ARG A 394 -42.93 -4.06 6.87
N SER A 395 -43.09 -5.37 7.04
CA SER A 395 -42.63 -6.36 6.10
C SER A 395 -43.71 -6.82 5.14
N PHE A 396 -43.28 -7.20 3.94
CA PHE A 396 -44.08 -7.96 2.98
C PHE A 396 -43.17 -8.91 2.19
N ASN A 397 -43.76 -9.91 1.55
CA ASN A 397 -43.01 -10.88 0.76
C ASN A 397 -43.08 -10.55 -0.74
N VAL A 398 -41.97 -10.79 -1.44
CA VAL A 398 -41.85 -10.72 -2.88
C VAL A 398 -41.44 -12.10 -3.40
N VAL A 399 -42.13 -12.58 -4.43
CA VAL A 399 -41.81 -13.84 -5.11
C VAL A 399 -41.20 -13.54 -6.46
N VAL A 400 -40.04 -14.11 -6.74
CA VAL A 400 -39.30 -13.95 -8.00
C VAL A 400 -39.19 -15.31 -8.70
N ASP A 401 -39.75 -15.41 -9.90
CA ASP A 401 -39.79 -16.63 -10.73
C ASP A 401 -39.02 -16.44 -12.06
N PRO A 402 -37.71 -16.77 -12.08
CA PRO A 402 -36.86 -16.63 -13.28
C PRO A 402 -36.99 -17.76 -14.31
N THR A 403 -37.80 -18.79 -14.03
CA THR A 403 -37.82 -20.04 -14.81
C THR A 403 -38.13 -19.83 -16.29
N LYS A 404 -39.03 -18.88 -16.60
CA LYS A 404 -39.49 -18.56 -17.97
C LYS A 404 -38.64 -17.52 -18.72
N LEU A 405 -37.62 -16.96 -18.08
CA LEU A 405 -36.76 -15.95 -18.72
C LEU A 405 -35.86 -16.59 -19.78
N SER A 406 -35.50 -15.83 -20.81
CA SER A 406 -34.44 -16.23 -21.75
C SER A 406 -33.06 -16.01 -21.14
N ASP A 407 -32.01 -16.60 -21.73
CA ASP A 407 -30.63 -16.32 -21.34
C ASP A 407 -30.32 -14.82 -21.49
N GLY A 408 -29.58 -14.24 -20.56
CA GLY A 408 -29.21 -12.82 -20.57
C GLY A 408 -29.48 -12.09 -19.26
N LEU A 409 -29.42 -10.76 -19.34
CA LEU A 409 -29.69 -9.84 -18.25
C LEU A 409 -31.17 -9.44 -18.27
N HIS A 410 -31.81 -9.47 -17.11
CA HIS A 410 -33.18 -9.01 -16.91
C HIS A 410 -33.23 -8.11 -15.69
N TYR A 411 -33.96 -7.01 -15.80
CA TYR A 411 -34.12 -6.05 -14.72
C TYR A 411 -35.60 -5.76 -14.47
N PHE A 412 -35.98 -5.84 -13.19
CA PHE A 412 -37.31 -5.51 -12.70
C PHE A 412 -37.20 -4.64 -11.44
N GLU A 413 -38.28 -3.98 -11.07
CA GLU A 413 -38.43 -3.19 -9.86
C GLU A 413 -39.76 -3.48 -9.20
N VAL A 414 -39.75 -3.57 -7.87
CA VAL A 414 -40.94 -3.37 -7.04
C VAL A 414 -40.86 -1.98 -6.43
N TYR A 415 -41.90 -1.16 -6.56
CA TYR A 415 -41.90 0.19 -6.06
C TYR A 415 -43.23 0.60 -5.45
N GLY A 416 -43.18 1.45 -4.42
CA GLY A 416 -44.36 1.93 -3.71
C GLY A 416 -44.75 3.34 -4.14
N ILE A 417 -46.03 3.55 -4.47
CA ILE A 417 -46.63 4.86 -4.76
C ILE A 417 -47.63 5.20 -3.65
N ASP A 418 -47.63 6.44 -3.18
CA ASP A 418 -48.66 6.94 -2.27
C ASP A 418 -50.03 6.99 -2.97
N CYS A 419 -51.02 6.27 -2.43
CA CYS A 419 -52.39 6.26 -2.95
C CYS A 419 -53.05 7.65 -2.96
N LYS A 420 -52.72 8.51 -1.98
CA LYS A 420 -53.32 9.84 -1.83
C LYS A 420 -52.62 10.88 -2.70
N ALA A 421 -51.34 10.69 -2.98
CA ALA A 421 -50.55 11.60 -3.80
C ALA A 421 -49.65 10.87 -4.82
N PRO A 422 -50.23 10.23 -5.86
CA PRO A 422 -49.46 9.49 -6.87
C PRO A 422 -48.43 10.35 -7.62
N TRP A 423 -48.66 11.66 -7.69
CA TRP A 423 -47.73 12.62 -8.29
C TRP A 423 -46.35 12.66 -7.60
N ARG A 424 -46.24 12.18 -6.35
CA ARG A 424 -44.97 12.04 -5.63
C ARG A 424 -44.02 11.09 -6.36
N GLY A 425 -44.53 10.26 -7.27
CA GLY A 425 -43.79 9.16 -7.87
C GLY A 425 -43.46 8.09 -6.84
N PRO A 426 -42.55 7.17 -7.18
CA PRO A 426 -42.11 6.13 -6.25
C PRO A 426 -41.50 6.71 -4.98
N LEU A 427 -41.97 6.23 -3.82
CA LEU A 427 -41.46 6.56 -2.50
C LEU A 427 -40.19 5.79 -2.15
N PHE A 428 -40.16 4.52 -2.54
CA PHE A 428 -39.04 3.61 -2.46
C PHE A 428 -39.09 2.64 -3.64
N ARG A 429 -37.94 2.03 -3.96
CA ARG A 429 -37.77 1.06 -5.03
C ARG A 429 -36.94 -0.11 -4.53
N ILE A 430 -37.26 -1.30 -5.00
CA ILE A 430 -36.56 -2.55 -4.73
C ILE A 430 -36.07 -3.07 -6.08
N PRO A 431 -34.79 -2.92 -6.41
CA PRO A 431 -34.24 -3.43 -7.64
C PRO A 431 -34.19 -4.97 -7.59
N VAL A 432 -34.62 -5.61 -8.68
CA VAL A 432 -34.58 -7.05 -8.89
C VAL A 432 -33.80 -7.31 -10.17
N THR A 433 -32.54 -7.73 -10.03
CA THR A 433 -31.67 -8.05 -11.16
C THR A 433 -31.52 -9.56 -11.27
N ILE A 434 -31.68 -10.09 -12.48
CA ILE A 434 -31.58 -11.52 -12.75
C ILE A 434 -30.64 -11.70 -13.94
N THR A 435 -29.60 -12.52 -13.76
CA THR A 435 -28.75 -12.93 -14.88
C THR A 435 -28.96 -14.40 -15.11
N LYS A 436 -29.52 -14.75 -16.27
CA LYS A 436 -29.73 -16.14 -16.65
C LYS A 436 -28.56 -16.60 -17.52
N PRO A 437 -27.66 -17.45 -17.01
CA PRO A 437 -26.51 -17.88 -17.76
C PRO A 437 -26.86 -18.95 -18.80
N LYS A 438 -26.18 -18.87 -19.94
CA LYS A 438 -26.18 -19.94 -20.94
C LYS A 438 -25.36 -21.13 -20.42
N ILE A 439 -25.91 -22.33 -20.59
CA ILE A 439 -25.25 -23.59 -20.22
C ILE A 439 -24.36 -24.04 -21.39
N VAL A 440 -23.15 -24.53 -21.08
CA VAL A 440 -22.23 -25.11 -22.05
C VAL A 440 -22.53 -26.60 -22.17
N GLU A 441 -23.03 -27.04 -23.32
CA GLU A 441 -23.47 -28.43 -23.56
C GLU A 441 -22.47 -29.27 -24.36
N THR A 442 -21.48 -28.63 -24.99
CA THR A 442 -20.50 -29.30 -25.86
C THR A 442 -19.42 -30.04 -25.07
N GLN A 443 -18.82 -31.08 -25.66
CA GLN A 443 -17.65 -31.77 -25.13
C GLN A 443 -16.59 -31.91 -26.25
N PRO A 444 -15.40 -31.27 -26.16
CA PRO A 444 -14.94 -30.39 -25.07
C PRO A 444 -15.81 -29.12 -24.92
N PRO A 445 -15.83 -28.50 -23.72
CA PRO A 445 -16.68 -27.34 -23.46
C PRO A 445 -16.18 -26.10 -24.21
N LEU A 446 -16.93 -25.72 -25.24
CA LEU A 446 -16.67 -24.63 -26.17
C LEU A 446 -17.98 -23.90 -26.44
N ILE A 447 -17.95 -22.57 -26.42
CA ILE A 447 -19.11 -21.76 -26.79
C ILE A 447 -18.69 -20.63 -27.73
N THR A 448 -19.43 -20.50 -28.83
CA THR A 448 -19.20 -19.47 -29.85
C THR A 448 -20.37 -18.50 -29.88
N PHE A 449 -20.05 -17.21 -29.90
CA PHE A 449 -20.99 -16.12 -30.14
C PHE A 449 -20.59 -15.41 -31.42
N SER A 450 -21.34 -15.66 -32.51
CA SER A 450 -21.09 -15.09 -33.83
C SER A 450 -22.07 -13.96 -34.16
N GLY A 451 -21.70 -13.10 -35.11
CA GLY A 451 -22.59 -12.07 -35.66
C GLY A 451 -22.91 -10.92 -34.70
N LEU A 452 -22.05 -10.67 -33.71
CA LEU A 452 -22.25 -9.57 -32.77
C LEU A 452 -21.88 -8.24 -33.46
N SER A 453 -22.86 -7.37 -33.66
CA SER A 453 -22.66 -6.07 -34.32
C SER A 453 -22.40 -4.96 -33.30
N PHE A 454 -21.34 -4.18 -33.52
CA PHE A 454 -20.93 -3.10 -32.63
C PHE A 454 -20.92 -1.75 -33.32
N GLN A 455 -21.43 -0.77 -32.57
CA GLN A 455 -21.37 0.66 -32.82
C GLN A 455 -20.57 1.33 -31.70
N PRO A 456 -20.06 2.56 -31.88
CA PRO A 456 -19.33 3.27 -30.83
C PRO A 456 -20.14 3.32 -29.52
N GLY A 457 -19.56 2.81 -28.43
CA GLY A 457 -20.20 2.77 -27.11
C GLY A 457 -21.12 1.57 -26.86
N HIS A 458 -21.35 0.71 -27.86
CA HIS A 458 -22.19 -0.48 -27.70
C HIS A 458 -21.52 -1.52 -26.80
N ILE A 459 -22.30 -2.12 -25.89
CA ILE A 459 -21.87 -3.10 -24.90
C ILE A 459 -22.73 -4.36 -25.05
N VAL A 460 -22.08 -5.50 -25.25
CA VAL A 460 -22.72 -6.82 -25.27
C VAL A 460 -22.26 -7.61 -24.05
N ARG A 461 -23.22 -8.17 -23.32
CA ARG A 461 -22.98 -9.00 -22.13
C ARG A 461 -23.41 -10.44 -22.40
N LYS A 462 -22.56 -11.40 -22.08
CA LYS A 462 -22.86 -12.83 -22.14
C LYS A 462 -22.64 -13.43 -20.76
N TYR A 463 -23.66 -14.10 -20.24
CA TYR A 463 -23.57 -14.84 -18.98
C TYR A 463 -23.41 -16.32 -19.31
N ILE A 464 -22.40 -16.95 -18.74
CA ILE A 464 -22.04 -18.33 -19.02
C ILE A 464 -21.90 -19.06 -17.70
N LYS A 465 -22.58 -20.19 -17.55
CA LYS A 465 -22.38 -21.08 -16.42
C LYS A 465 -21.06 -21.78 -16.64
N VAL A 466 -20.04 -21.42 -15.87
CA VAL A 466 -18.71 -22.02 -16.03
C VAL A 466 -18.82 -23.51 -15.67
N PRO A 467 -18.41 -24.43 -16.57
CA PRO A 467 -18.47 -25.86 -16.31
C PRO A 467 -17.73 -26.23 -15.01
N TYR A 468 -18.28 -27.19 -14.26
CA TYR A 468 -17.58 -27.74 -13.10
C TYR A 468 -16.24 -28.36 -13.54
N GLY A 469 -15.18 -28.05 -12.81
CA GLY A 469 -13.81 -28.47 -13.14
C GLY A 469 -13.05 -27.53 -14.06
N ALA A 470 -13.68 -26.48 -14.62
CA ALA A 470 -12.93 -25.45 -15.36
C ALA A 470 -12.14 -24.57 -14.39
N THR A 471 -10.88 -24.29 -14.73
CA THR A 471 -10.00 -23.41 -13.97
C THR A 471 -9.44 -22.25 -14.79
N TRP A 472 -9.43 -22.34 -16.13
CA TRP A 472 -9.14 -21.20 -17.01
C TRP A 472 -9.95 -21.23 -18.31
N VAL A 473 -9.95 -20.09 -19.00
CA VAL A 473 -10.57 -19.89 -20.30
C VAL A 473 -9.52 -19.49 -21.32
N GLU A 474 -9.64 -20.01 -22.55
CA GLU A 474 -9.01 -19.47 -23.75
C GLU A 474 -10.09 -18.85 -24.64
N ALA A 475 -10.11 -17.51 -24.74
CA ALA A 475 -11.09 -16.77 -25.51
C ALA A 475 -10.45 -16.19 -26.79
N THR A 476 -10.94 -16.59 -27.96
CA THR A 476 -10.46 -16.10 -29.26
C THR A 476 -11.51 -15.19 -29.89
N MET A 477 -11.16 -13.92 -30.04
CA MET A 477 -12.01 -12.89 -30.63
C MET A 477 -11.55 -12.57 -32.05
N ARG A 478 -12.47 -12.62 -33.01
CA ARG A 478 -12.28 -12.27 -34.42
C ARG A 478 -13.15 -11.07 -34.75
N THR A 479 -12.56 -10.08 -35.42
CA THR A 479 -13.28 -8.87 -35.84
C THR A 479 -13.20 -8.70 -37.35
N SER A 480 -14.30 -8.25 -37.96
CA SER A 480 -14.41 -7.98 -39.39
C SER A 480 -15.45 -6.90 -39.68
N GLY A 481 -15.59 -6.51 -40.96
CA GLY A 481 -16.66 -5.62 -41.41
C GLY A 481 -16.51 -4.14 -41.03
N HIS A 482 -15.29 -3.67 -40.74
CA HIS A 482 -15.04 -2.26 -40.44
C HIS A 482 -13.80 -1.71 -41.17
N ASP A 483 -13.86 -0.45 -41.61
CA ASP A 483 -12.83 0.24 -42.40
C ASP A 483 -11.63 0.80 -41.62
N THR A 484 -11.81 1.06 -40.32
CA THR A 484 -10.84 1.75 -39.47
C THR A 484 -10.62 0.95 -38.18
N SER A 485 -9.51 1.16 -37.48
CA SER A 485 -9.24 0.38 -36.28
C SER A 485 -10.29 0.61 -35.19
N ARG A 486 -10.63 -0.44 -34.43
CA ARG A 486 -11.63 -0.40 -33.36
C ARG A 486 -11.00 -0.82 -32.04
N ARG A 487 -11.14 -0.01 -31.00
CA ARG A 487 -10.75 -0.37 -29.63
C ARG A 487 -11.91 -1.04 -28.92
N PHE A 488 -11.67 -2.26 -28.44
CA PHE A 488 -12.61 -3.01 -27.62
C PHE A 488 -12.07 -3.19 -26.20
N TYR A 489 -12.98 -3.12 -25.23
CA TYR A 489 -12.79 -3.64 -23.89
C TYR A 489 -13.41 -5.03 -23.81
N ILE A 490 -12.64 -5.97 -23.28
CA ILE A 490 -13.10 -7.31 -22.92
C ILE A 490 -12.96 -7.41 -21.41
N ASP A 491 -14.06 -7.67 -20.72
CA ASP A 491 -14.13 -7.70 -19.26
C ASP A 491 -14.87 -8.96 -18.82
N ALA A 492 -14.26 -9.74 -17.93
CA ALA A 492 -14.79 -10.99 -17.41
C ALA A 492 -14.88 -10.92 -15.88
N VAL A 493 -16.08 -11.14 -15.33
CA VAL A 493 -16.35 -11.03 -13.89
C VAL A 493 -17.10 -12.24 -13.36
N GLN A 494 -16.58 -12.83 -12.29
CA GLN A 494 -17.29 -13.78 -11.42
C GLN A 494 -17.40 -13.21 -10.01
N ILE A 495 -18.51 -13.50 -9.33
CA ILE A 495 -18.73 -13.11 -7.94
C ILE A 495 -18.66 -14.36 -7.08
N SER A 496 -17.82 -14.30 -6.04
CA SER A 496 -17.73 -15.35 -5.04
C SER A 496 -18.17 -14.79 -3.68
N PRO A 497 -18.96 -15.53 -2.88
CA PRO A 497 -19.45 -15.04 -1.59
C PRO A 497 -18.33 -14.54 -0.67
N LEU A 498 -18.50 -13.34 -0.10
CA LEU A 498 -17.57 -12.73 0.86
C LEU A 498 -16.12 -12.61 0.33
N LYS A 499 -15.96 -12.47 -0.99
CA LYS A 499 -14.67 -12.21 -1.65
C LYS A 499 -14.81 -11.01 -2.59
N ARG A 500 -13.67 -10.41 -2.94
CA ARG A 500 -13.63 -9.46 -4.07
C ARG A 500 -13.97 -10.23 -5.37
N PRO A 501 -14.59 -9.59 -6.39
CA PRO A 501 -14.93 -10.22 -7.64
C PRO A 501 -13.68 -10.71 -8.32
N ILE A 502 -13.76 -11.90 -8.90
CA ILE A 502 -12.72 -12.43 -9.76
C ILE A 502 -12.91 -11.71 -11.09
N LYS A 503 -12.12 -10.65 -11.29
CA LYS A 503 -12.18 -9.79 -12.48
C LYS A 503 -10.92 -9.96 -13.31
N TRP A 504 -11.12 -10.13 -14.62
CA TRP A 504 -10.08 -10.03 -15.63
C TRP A 504 -10.52 -9.04 -16.71
N GLU A 505 -9.64 -8.13 -17.10
CA GLU A 505 -9.96 -7.14 -18.14
C GLU A 505 -8.79 -6.98 -19.13
N SER A 506 -9.15 -6.62 -20.36
CA SER A 506 -8.19 -6.30 -21.41
C SER A 506 -8.76 -5.24 -22.35
N SER A 507 -7.89 -4.33 -22.80
CA SER A 507 -8.21 -3.38 -23.87
C SER A 507 -7.35 -3.69 -25.09
N ALA A 508 -7.99 -3.92 -26.23
CA ALA A 508 -7.29 -4.29 -27.45
C ALA A 508 -7.79 -3.48 -28.65
N LEU A 509 -6.83 -3.01 -29.45
CA LEU A 509 -7.09 -2.41 -30.76
C LEU A 509 -7.15 -3.51 -31.83
N PHE A 510 -8.18 -3.50 -32.66
CA PHE A 510 -8.40 -4.46 -33.75
C PHE A 510 -8.42 -3.73 -35.10
N SER A 511 -7.70 -4.27 -36.07
CA SER A 511 -7.85 -3.95 -37.50
C SER A 511 -8.82 -4.94 -38.15
N SER A 512 -9.38 -4.63 -39.32
CA SER A 512 -10.28 -5.56 -40.02
C SER A 512 -9.58 -6.21 -41.21
N PRO A 513 -9.61 -7.55 -41.35
CA PRO A 513 -9.94 -8.53 -40.32
C PRO A 513 -8.77 -8.69 -39.33
N SER A 514 -9.06 -8.99 -38.06
CA SER A 514 -8.01 -9.41 -37.12
C SER A 514 -8.53 -10.41 -36.10
N THR A 515 -7.61 -11.17 -35.53
CA THR A 515 -7.90 -12.19 -34.51
C THR A 515 -6.93 -11.99 -33.34
N LYS A 516 -7.45 -12.07 -32.12
CA LYS A 516 -6.66 -12.06 -30.89
C LYS A 516 -7.21 -13.09 -29.91
N SER A 517 -6.31 -13.74 -29.19
CA SER A 517 -6.65 -14.70 -28.15
C SER A 517 -6.25 -14.17 -26.78
N PHE A 518 -7.06 -14.49 -25.79
CA PHE A 518 -6.91 -14.06 -24.41
C PHE A 518 -7.03 -15.27 -23.49
N THR A 519 -6.27 -15.29 -22.40
CA THR A 519 -6.30 -16.36 -21.42
C THR A 519 -6.42 -15.79 -20.02
N PHE A 520 -7.35 -16.32 -19.23
CA PHE A 520 -7.61 -15.86 -17.87
C PHE A 520 -8.22 -16.96 -16.99
N SER A 521 -8.06 -16.85 -15.67
CA SER A 521 -8.59 -17.81 -14.70
C SER A 521 -10.10 -17.69 -14.55
N VAL A 522 -10.75 -18.81 -14.22
CA VAL A 522 -12.16 -18.89 -13.85
C VAL A 522 -12.36 -19.90 -12.72
N GLU A 523 -13.44 -19.76 -11.96
CA GLU A 523 -13.88 -20.73 -10.96
C GLU A 523 -15.09 -21.52 -11.50
N GLY A 524 -14.97 -22.85 -11.55
CA GLY A 524 -16.04 -23.74 -12.02
C GLY A 524 -17.29 -23.70 -11.15
N GLY A 525 -18.47 -23.80 -11.78
CA GLY A 525 -19.76 -23.79 -11.09
C GLY A 525 -20.35 -22.40 -10.81
N LEU A 526 -19.53 -21.34 -10.89
CA LEU A 526 -19.99 -19.96 -10.80
C LEU A 526 -20.40 -19.41 -12.17
N THR A 527 -21.21 -18.35 -12.16
CA THR A 527 -21.62 -17.63 -13.36
C THR A 527 -20.59 -16.57 -13.75
N MET A 528 -20.03 -16.70 -14.95
CA MET A 528 -19.14 -15.71 -15.54
C MET A 528 -19.94 -14.75 -16.40
N GLU A 529 -19.78 -13.45 -16.14
CA GLU A 529 -20.17 -12.39 -17.07
C GLU A 529 -18.98 -12.08 -17.97
N LEU A 530 -19.15 -12.25 -19.28
CA LEU A 530 -18.21 -11.84 -20.31
C LEU A 530 -18.80 -10.64 -21.07
N VAL A 531 -18.13 -9.50 -20.98
CA VAL A 531 -18.54 -8.25 -21.59
C VAL A 531 -17.58 -7.87 -22.69
N ILE A 532 -18.14 -7.50 -23.83
CA ILE A 532 -17.42 -6.94 -24.96
C ILE A 532 -18.02 -5.55 -25.19
N ALA A 533 -17.19 -4.52 -25.14
CA ALA A 533 -17.62 -3.15 -25.34
C ALA A 533 -16.73 -2.45 -26.37
N GLN A 534 -17.32 -1.83 -27.39
CA GLN A 534 -16.58 -0.93 -28.26
C GLN A 534 -16.41 0.40 -27.55
N PHE A 535 -15.17 0.90 -27.46
CA PHE A 535 -14.86 2.19 -26.82
C PHE A 535 -15.75 3.30 -27.41
N TRP A 536 -16.33 4.15 -26.56
CA TRP A 536 -17.37 5.10 -26.97
C TRP A 536 -16.97 6.05 -28.11
N SER A 537 -15.69 6.42 -28.19
CA SER A 537 -15.16 7.29 -29.25
C SER A 537 -14.44 6.54 -30.38
N SER A 538 -14.42 5.21 -30.36
CA SER A 538 -13.71 4.41 -31.34
C SER A 538 -14.60 4.09 -32.52
N GLY A 539 -14.08 4.29 -33.74
CA GLY A 539 -14.81 4.03 -34.99
C GLY A 539 -15.84 5.07 -35.37
N VAL A 540 -15.76 6.22 -34.72
CA VAL A 540 -16.57 7.41 -35.02
C VAL A 540 -16.18 7.96 -36.39
N GLY A 541 -17.18 8.29 -37.22
CA GLY A 541 -16.99 8.77 -38.60
C GLY A 541 -17.04 7.67 -39.67
N SER A 542 -17.31 6.42 -39.27
CA SER A 542 -17.54 5.30 -40.19
C SER A 542 -18.98 4.83 -40.08
N ASN A 543 -19.60 4.53 -41.23
CA ASN A 543 -20.95 3.96 -41.30
C ASN A 543 -20.95 2.43 -41.15
N GLU A 544 -19.78 1.80 -41.05
CA GLU A 544 -19.64 0.34 -40.97
C GLU A 544 -19.67 -0.14 -39.51
N SER A 545 -20.51 -1.15 -39.25
CA SER A 545 -20.59 -1.81 -37.94
C SER A 545 -19.50 -2.87 -37.83
N ALA A 546 -18.77 -2.89 -36.72
CA ALA A 546 -17.81 -3.96 -36.48
C ALA A 546 -18.55 -5.25 -36.14
N VAL A 547 -18.30 -6.31 -36.91
CA VAL A 547 -18.82 -7.65 -36.65
C VAL A 547 -17.79 -8.43 -35.85
N VAL A 548 -18.22 -8.94 -34.70
CA VAL A 548 -17.39 -9.70 -33.77
C VAL A 548 -17.91 -11.12 -33.67
N GLU A 549 -16.97 -12.06 -33.74
CA GLU A 549 -17.15 -13.43 -33.30
C GLU A 549 -16.21 -13.69 -32.13
N ILE A 550 -16.71 -14.31 -31.07
CA ILE A 550 -15.88 -14.76 -29.96
C ILE A 550 -16.14 -16.23 -29.67
N GLU A 551 -15.06 -16.99 -29.60
CA GLU A 551 -15.05 -18.39 -29.21
C GLU A 551 -14.42 -18.50 -27.83
N VAL A 552 -15.07 -19.21 -26.91
CA VAL A 552 -14.65 -19.36 -25.51
C VAL A 552 -14.50 -20.84 -25.20
N ALA A 553 -13.26 -21.29 -25.06
CA ALA A 553 -12.92 -22.66 -24.68
C ALA A 553 -12.63 -22.73 -23.18
N PHE A 554 -13.26 -23.68 -22.48
CA PHE A 554 -13.04 -23.91 -21.06
C PHE A 554 -12.06 -25.05 -20.85
N HIS A 555 -11.08 -24.82 -20.00
CA HIS A 555 -10.04 -25.77 -19.67
C HIS A 555 -9.93 -25.92 -18.16
N GLY A 556 -9.41 -27.06 -17.71
CA GLY A 556 -9.47 -27.37 -16.30
C GLY A 556 -8.60 -28.53 -15.87
N ILE A 557 -7.72 -28.25 -14.91
CA ILE A 557 -7.05 -29.27 -14.09
C ILE A 557 -7.54 -29.04 -12.67
N ASP A 558 -8.42 -29.93 -12.22
CA ASP A 558 -8.92 -29.99 -10.86
C ASP A 558 -7.85 -30.63 -9.97
N VAL A 559 -7.62 -30.08 -8.79
CA VAL A 559 -6.59 -30.55 -7.86
C VAL A 559 -7.17 -30.76 -6.48
N SER A 560 -6.66 -31.75 -5.75
CA SER A 560 -7.18 -32.08 -4.41
C SER A 560 -6.88 -31.03 -3.33
N LYS A 561 -6.03 -30.03 -3.62
CA LYS A 561 -5.62 -28.98 -2.67
C LYS A 561 -5.40 -27.65 -3.39
N ASP A 562 -6.24 -26.66 -3.10
CA ASP A 562 -6.10 -25.28 -3.60
C ASP A 562 -4.99 -24.50 -2.88
N GLU A 563 -4.74 -24.82 -1.61
CA GLU A 563 -3.61 -24.30 -0.84
C GLU A 563 -2.69 -25.46 -0.46
N VAL A 564 -1.44 -25.39 -0.92
CA VAL A 564 -0.43 -26.41 -0.60
C VAL A 564 0.42 -25.89 0.55
N VAL A 565 0.31 -26.55 1.71
CA VAL A 565 1.14 -26.28 2.89
C VAL A 565 2.14 -27.41 3.05
N LEU A 566 3.43 -27.06 3.01
CA LEU A 566 4.54 -27.95 3.27
C LEU A 566 5.06 -27.68 4.68
N ASP A 567 4.81 -28.58 5.63
CA ASP A 567 5.49 -28.52 6.94
C ASP A 567 6.87 -29.15 6.79
N GLY A 568 7.92 -28.43 7.18
CA GLY A 568 9.29 -28.96 7.16
C GLY A 568 9.53 -30.17 8.08
N SER A 569 8.57 -30.51 8.94
CA SER A 569 8.59 -31.65 9.85
C SER A 569 7.77 -32.84 9.35
N GLU A 570 6.98 -32.68 8.28
CA GLU A 570 6.09 -33.71 7.74
C GLU A 570 6.62 -34.36 6.44
N ALA A 571 5.95 -35.42 6.02
CA ALA A 571 6.22 -36.12 4.76
C ALA A 571 5.83 -35.26 3.54
N PRO A 572 6.38 -35.57 2.34
CA PRO A 572 6.02 -34.89 1.10
C PRO A 572 4.51 -34.88 0.85
N VAL A 573 3.99 -33.76 0.36
CA VAL A 573 2.54 -33.60 0.17
C VAL A 573 2.11 -34.26 -1.14
N ARG A 574 1.21 -35.23 -1.02
CA ARG A 574 0.51 -35.83 -2.17
C ARG A 574 -0.50 -34.83 -2.74
N ILE A 575 -0.42 -34.59 -4.04
CA ILE A 575 -1.39 -33.84 -4.83
C ILE A 575 -2.01 -34.81 -5.83
N GLU A 576 -3.33 -34.82 -5.90
CA GLU A 576 -4.08 -35.57 -6.90
C GLU A 576 -4.65 -34.56 -7.89
N ALA A 577 -4.37 -34.77 -9.17
CA ALA A 577 -4.84 -33.92 -10.26
C ALA A 577 -5.74 -34.74 -11.19
N GLN A 578 -6.78 -34.10 -11.71
CA GLN A 578 -7.74 -34.71 -12.60
C GLN A 578 -8.20 -33.67 -13.63
N ALA A 579 -8.29 -34.08 -14.90
CA ALA A 579 -8.94 -33.29 -15.92
C ALA A 579 -10.39 -33.78 -16.06
N LEU A 580 -11.37 -32.92 -15.80
CA LEU A 580 -12.80 -33.30 -15.86
C LEU A 580 -13.45 -33.02 -17.22
N LEU A 581 -12.91 -32.03 -17.95
CA LEU A 581 -13.55 -31.48 -19.14
C LEU A 581 -13.04 -32.06 -20.45
N SER A 582 -11.72 -32.09 -20.61
CA SER A 582 -10.99 -32.48 -21.81
C SER A 582 -9.61 -33.03 -21.43
N SER A 583 -8.91 -33.67 -22.38
CA SER A 583 -7.53 -34.07 -22.15
C SER A 583 -6.66 -32.82 -21.96
N GLU A 584 -5.90 -32.76 -20.86
CA GLU A 584 -5.05 -31.61 -20.52
C GLU A 584 -3.61 -32.02 -20.25
N LYS A 585 -2.66 -31.12 -20.54
CA LYS A 585 -1.24 -31.35 -20.23
C LYS A 585 -0.95 -30.93 -18.78
N LEU A 586 -0.63 -31.90 -17.94
CA LEU A 586 -0.23 -31.69 -16.54
C LEU A 586 1.28 -31.47 -16.47
N ALA A 587 1.70 -30.23 -16.21
CA ALA A 587 3.08 -29.80 -16.11
C ALA A 587 3.28 -28.93 -14.85
N PRO A 588 3.36 -29.56 -13.65
CA PRO A 588 3.43 -28.82 -12.40
C PRO A 588 4.75 -28.04 -12.27
N THR A 589 4.63 -26.78 -11.84
CA THR A 589 5.77 -25.91 -11.52
C THR A 589 5.48 -25.16 -10.22
N ALA A 590 6.42 -25.14 -9.27
CA ALA A 590 6.25 -24.44 -8.00
C ALA A 590 7.53 -23.73 -7.58
N LYS A 591 7.38 -22.49 -7.10
CA LYS A 591 8.50 -21.61 -6.72
C LYS A 591 8.15 -20.83 -5.46
N LEU A 592 8.98 -20.95 -4.43
CA LEU A 592 8.93 -20.12 -3.22
C LEU A 592 9.82 -18.90 -3.42
N ASN A 593 9.23 -17.71 -3.52
CA ASN A 593 9.91 -16.46 -3.89
C ASN A 593 9.82 -15.37 -2.81
N LYS A 594 9.11 -15.63 -1.71
CA LYS A 594 8.89 -14.69 -0.61
C LYS A 594 9.08 -15.41 0.72
N ILE A 595 9.49 -14.68 1.75
CA ILE A 595 9.49 -15.15 3.15
C ILE A 595 8.66 -14.19 4.00
N ARG A 596 7.80 -14.74 4.85
CA ARG A 596 6.96 -13.99 5.77
C ARG A 596 7.33 -14.31 7.20
N VAL A 597 7.74 -13.28 7.94
CA VAL A 597 8.17 -13.41 9.34
C VAL A 597 7.16 -12.71 10.25
N PRO A 598 6.58 -13.39 11.24
CA PRO A 598 5.66 -12.79 12.20
C PRO A 598 6.40 -11.97 13.27
N TYR A 599 5.86 -10.81 13.61
CA TYR A 599 6.36 -9.92 14.67
C TYR A 599 5.22 -9.54 15.62
N ARG A 600 5.51 -9.62 16.91
CA ARG A 600 4.66 -9.05 17.97
C ARG A 600 5.11 -7.63 18.31
N PRO A 601 4.19 -6.77 18.77
CA PRO A 601 4.56 -5.43 19.19
C PRO A 601 5.46 -5.48 20.42
N THR A 602 6.56 -4.75 20.36
CA THR A 602 7.49 -4.54 21.50
C THR A 602 6.97 -3.49 22.47
N ASP A 603 6.10 -2.59 22.00
CA ASP A 603 5.43 -1.56 22.80
C ASP A 603 4.05 -1.26 22.23
N SER A 604 3.10 -0.90 23.10
CA SER A 604 1.73 -0.55 22.74
C SER A 604 1.26 0.66 23.56
N LYS A 605 1.09 1.81 22.90
CA LYS A 605 0.69 3.06 23.54
C LYS A 605 -0.70 3.49 23.12
N LEU A 606 -1.63 3.52 24.06
CA LEU A 606 -2.97 4.08 23.88
C LEU A 606 -2.99 5.53 24.38
N SER A 607 -3.54 6.45 23.58
CA SER A 607 -3.63 7.87 23.93
C SER A 607 -4.87 8.52 23.33
N ALA A 608 -5.46 9.49 24.03
CA ALA A 608 -6.47 10.35 23.45
C ALA A 608 -5.84 11.32 22.45
N LEU A 609 -6.47 11.50 21.29
CA LEU A 609 -6.06 12.51 20.32
C LEU A 609 -6.56 13.90 20.74
N SER A 610 -6.11 14.94 20.04
CA SER A 610 -6.54 16.32 20.34
C SER A 610 -8.03 16.53 20.05
N ALA A 611 -8.71 17.24 20.95
CA ALA A 611 -10.09 17.64 20.76
C ALA A 611 -10.26 18.68 19.65
N ASP A 612 -9.20 19.43 19.30
CA ASP A 612 -9.22 20.50 18.28
C ASP A 612 -9.40 19.95 16.85
N ARG A 613 -9.12 18.66 16.63
CA ARG A 613 -9.09 18.06 15.29
C ARG A 613 -9.74 16.68 15.22
N ASP A 614 -9.63 15.91 16.30
CA ASP A 614 -9.96 14.49 16.33
C ASP A 614 -11.10 14.22 17.33
N LYS A 615 -12.13 15.08 17.32
CA LYS A 615 -13.36 14.93 18.10
C LYS A 615 -14.55 14.77 17.14
N LEU A 616 -15.33 13.70 17.33
CA LEU A 616 -16.48 13.43 16.47
C LEU A 616 -17.61 14.44 16.72
N PRO A 617 -18.49 14.68 15.73
CA PRO A 617 -19.64 15.57 15.89
C PRO A 617 -20.58 15.15 17.04
N SER A 618 -20.67 13.86 17.33
CA SER A 618 -21.39 13.32 18.50
C SER A 618 -20.78 13.71 19.86
N GLY A 619 -19.65 14.42 19.88
CA GLY A 619 -18.92 14.84 21.07
C GLY A 619 -17.91 13.81 21.59
N LYS A 620 -17.87 12.60 21.00
CA LYS A 620 -16.95 11.53 21.39
C LYS A 620 -15.52 11.83 20.96
N GLN A 621 -14.57 11.63 21.87
CA GLN A 621 -13.14 11.80 21.61
C GLN A 621 -12.59 10.59 20.84
N ILE A 622 -11.81 10.81 19.78
CA ILE A 622 -11.11 9.74 19.08
C ILE A 622 -9.82 9.41 19.85
N LEU A 623 -9.56 8.12 20.01
CA LEU A 623 -8.35 7.58 20.62
C LEU A 623 -7.44 6.98 19.55
N ALA A 624 -6.15 6.93 19.85
CA ALA A 624 -5.15 6.30 19.02
C ALA A 624 -4.37 5.23 19.79
N LEU A 625 -4.22 4.07 19.16
CA LEU A 625 -3.30 3.01 19.57
C LEU A 625 -2.09 3.00 18.63
N THR A 626 -0.91 3.23 19.18
CA THR A 626 0.36 3.12 18.45
C THR A 626 1.06 1.84 18.85
N LEU A 627 1.26 0.94 17.90
CA LEU A 627 1.97 -0.33 18.08
C LEU A 627 3.36 -0.22 17.47
N THR A 628 4.39 -0.60 18.24
CA THR A 628 5.79 -0.49 17.82
C THR A 628 6.40 -1.87 17.65
N TYR A 629 6.90 -2.16 16.45
CA TYR A 629 7.56 -3.41 16.09
C TYR A 629 9.03 -3.13 15.75
N LYS A 630 9.94 -3.99 16.22
CA LYS A 630 11.37 -3.89 15.91
C LYS A 630 11.80 -5.11 15.12
N PHE A 631 12.55 -4.88 14.04
CA PHE A 631 13.12 -5.95 13.22
C PHE A 631 14.50 -5.56 12.69
N LYS A 632 15.30 -6.57 12.36
CA LYS A 632 16.67 -6.41 11.88
C LYS A 632 16.84 -7.09 10.54
N LEU A 633 17.56 -6.44 9.63
CA LEU A 633 17.96 -6.97 8.34
C LEU A 633 19.47 -7.15 8.31
N GLU A 634 19.93 -8.37 8.08
CA GLU A 634 21.35 -8.68 7.93
C GLU A 634 21.93 -8.26 6.58
N ASP A 635 21.07 -8.18 5.57
CA ASP A 635 21.37 -7.77 4.21
C ASP A 635 20.28 -6.82 3.70
N ALA A 636 20.62 -6.01 2.69
CA ALA A 636 19.63 -5.15 2.03
C ALA A 636 18.53 -5.98 1.39
N ALA A 637 17.27 -5.59 1.59
CA ALA A 637 16.12 -6.37 1.16
C ALA A 637 14.91 -5.50 0.80
N GLU A 638 14.07 -6.00 -0.10
CA GLU A 638 12.73 -5.45 -0.33
C GLU A 638 11.75 -6.05 0.68
N VAL A 639 11.18 -5.21 1.53
CA VAL A 639 10.24 -5.63 2.58
C VAL A 639 8.87 -4.98 2.39
N LYS A 640 7.81 -5.69 2.79
CA LYS A 640 6.43 -5.24 2.76
C LYS A 640 5.73 -5.66 4.06
N PRO A 641 5.26 -4.72 4.88
CA PRO A 641 4.42 -5.03 6.03
C PRO A 641 3.06 -5.59 5.58
N GLN A 642 2.55 -6.57 6.32
CA GLN A 642 1.26 -7.20 6.05
C GLN A 642 0.49 -7.33 7.37
N ILE A 643 -0.74 -6.82 7.36
CA ILE A 643 -1.70 -6.88 8.45
C ILE A 643 -3.00 -7.44 7.86
N PRO A 644 -3.10 -8.78 7.70
CA PRO A 644 -4.23 -9.40 6.99
C PRO A 644 -5.61 -9.02 7.54
N LEU A 645 -5.69 -8.72 8.83
CA LEU A 645 -6.92 -8.26 9.47
C LEU A 645 -7.40 -6.90 8.95
N LEU A 646 -6.53 -6.00 8.50
CA LEU A 646 -6.91 -4.61 8.17
C LEU A 646 -6.70 -4.27 6.69
N ASN A 647 -5.70 -4.86 6.05
CA ASN A 647 -5.35 -4.56 4.67
C ASN A 647 -6.47 -4.90 3.69
N ASN A 648 -6.44 -4.27 2.52
CA ASN A 648 -7.45 -4.38 1.46
C ASN A 648 -8.88 -3.97 1.87
N ARG A 649 -9.06 -3.23 2.97
CA ARG A 649 -10.35 -2.69 3.42
C ARG A 649 -10.21 -1.27 3.94
N ILE A 650 -10.79 -0.32 3.20
CA ILE A 650 -10.88 1.09 3.61
C ILE A 650 -12.27 1.36 4.19
N TYR A 651 -13.30 1.24 3.36
CA TYR A 651 -14.67 1.63 3.69
C TYR A 651 -15.40 0.56 4.52
N ASP A 652 -15.18 -0.71 4.19
CA ASP A 652 -15.74 -1.91 4.81
C ASP A 652 -14.91 -2.42 6.00
N ASN A 653 -14.30 -1.49 6.72
CA ASN A 653 -13.54 -1.76 7.92
C ASN A 653 -14.21 -1.11 9.14
N LYS A 654 -14.16 -1.77 10.30
CA LYS A 654 -14.64 -1.20 11.58
C LYS A 654 -13.65 -0.22 12.20
N PHE A 655 -12.45 -0.12 11.66
CA PHE A 655 -11.41 0.82 12.11
C PHE A 655 -11.21 1.92 11.07
N GLU A 656 -10.95 3.14 11.55
CA GLU A 656 -10.77 4.32 10.68
C GLU A 656 -9.29 4.65 10.39
N SER A 657 -8.34 3.78 10.75
CA SER A 657 -6.90 4.00 10.49
C SER A 657 -6.11 2.71 10.53
N GLN A 658 -5.12 2.59 9.64
CA GLN A 658 -4.12 1.53 9.63
C GLN A 658 -2.73 1.98 9.16
N PHE A 659 -2.46 3.29 9.27
CA PHE A 659 -1.25 3.90 8.72
C PHE A 659 0.00 3.44 9.47
N TYR A 660 1.05 3.08 8.74
CA TYR A 660 2.33 2.67 9.32
C TYR A 660 3.51 3.48 8.78
N MET A 661 4.59 3.53 9.56
CA MET A 661 5.88 4.11 9.16
C MET A 661 7.02 3.18 9.56
N ILE A 662 7.98 2.99 8.66
CA ILE A 662 9.23 2.26 8.90
C ILE A 662 10.39 3.25 8.98
N SER A 663 11.07 3.28 10.12
CA SER A 663 12.24 4.14 10.34
C SER A 663 13.44 3.36 10.88
N ASP A 664 14.64 3.88 10.67
CA ASP A 664 15.86 3.36 11.29
C ASP A 664 16.09 3.91 12.71
N SER A 665 17.22 3.55 13.32
CA SER A 665 17.67 4.06 14.63
C SER A 665 17.93 5.57 14.66
N ASN A 666 18.20 6.19 13.51
CA ASN A 666 18.37 7.64 13.35
C ASN A 666 17.05 8.38 13.12
N LYS A 667 15.92 7.68 13.21
CA LYS A 667 14.57 8.21 12.93
C LYS A 667 14.35 8.60 11.46
N ARG A 668 15.24 8.20 10.55
CA ARG A 668 15.03 8.37 9.12
C ARG A 668 13.90 7.45 8.69
N VAL A 669 12.88 8.00 8.04
CA VAL A 669 11.79 7.19 7.49
C VAL A 669 12.17 6.68 6.11
N TYR A 670 12.02 5.37 5.91
CA TYR A 670 12.28 4.70 4.63
C TYR A 670 11.00 4.38 3.87
N ALA A 671 9.93 4.05 4.61
CA ALA A 671 8.66 3.67 4.01
C ALA A 671 7.50 4.11 4.89
N MET A 672 6.38 4.41 4.24
CA MET A 672 5.09 4.66 4.87
C MET A 672 4.03 3.95 4.04
N GLY A 673 2.96 3.49 4.67
CA GLY A 673 1.88 2.78 3.98
C GLY A 673 0.61 2.71 4.80
N ASP A 674 -0.45 2.18 4.20
CA ASP A 674 -1.77 2.04 4.82
C ASP A 674 -2.46 0.76 4.31
N VAL A 675 -3.66 0.85 3.73
CA VAL A 675 -4.49 -0.30 3.33
C VAL A 675 -3.87 -1.23 2.28
N TYR A 676 -3.07 -0.68 1.36
CA TYR A 676 -2.39 -1.38 0.27
C TYR A 676 -0.88 -1.24 0.47
N PRO A 677 -0.26 -2.05 1.34
CA PRO A 677 1.17 -1.94 1.61
C PRO A 677 2.01 -2.37 0.39
N ASP A 678 3.01 -1.56 0.06
CA ASP A 678 3.96 -1.81 -1.03
C ASP A 678 5.33 -2.29 -0.52
N TYR A 679 6.13 -2.86 -1.41
CA TYR A 679 7.52 -3.22 -1.12
C TYR A 679 8.41 -1.98 -1.07
N ALA A 680 9.19 -1.86 -0.01
CA ALA A 680 10.20 -0.83 0.17
C ALA A 680 11.60 -1.46 0.26
N LYS A 681 12.57 -0.85 -0.43
CA LYS A 681 13.98 -1.23 -0.35
C LYS A 681 14.60 -0.69 0.92
N LEU A 682 15.02 -1.59 1.80
CA LEU A 682 15.72 -1.25 3.04
C LEU A 682 17.15 -1.78 2.99
N PRO A 683 18.16 -0.96 3.33
CA PRO A 683 19.53 -1.45 3.49
C PRO A 683 19.66 -2.40 4.71
N LYS A 684 20.83 -3.00 4.87
CA LYS A 684 21.19 -3.70 6.11
C LYS A 684 21.06 -2.75 7.31
N GLY A 685 20.47 -3.20 8.41
CA GLY A 685 20.30 -2.38 9.60
C GLY A 685 19.15 -2.81 10.51
N GLU A 686 18.92 -2.01 11.55
CA GLU A 686 17.82 -2.18 12.50
C GLU A 686 16.72 -1.16 12.23
N TYR A 687 15.48 -1.64 12.23
CA TYR A 687 14.31 -0.86 11.87
C TYR A 687 13.22 -0.95 12.93
N THR A 688 12.47 0.13 13.03
CA THR A 688 11.27 0.26 13.85
C THR A 688 10.09 0.57 12.95
N LEU A 689 9.06 -0.28 12.98
CA LEU A 689 7.77 -0.02 12.36
C LEU A 689 6.79 0.45 13.43
N ARG A 690 6.15 1.60 13.22
CA ARG A 690 5.04 2.09 14.05
C ARG A 690 3.74 2.02 13.26
N LEU A 691 2.76 1.28 13.77
CA LEU A 691 1.40 1.17 13.24
C LEU A 691 0.44 2.03 14.08
N HIS A 692 -0.39 2.82 13.41
CA HIS A 692 -1.30 3.78 14.04
C HIS A 692 -2.77 3.44 13.75
N LEU A 693 -3.48 3.03 14.79
CA LEU A 693 -4.89 2.64 14.75
C LEU A 693 -5.72 3.65 15.51
N ARG A 694 -6.93 3.93 15.02
CA ARG A 694 -7.84 4.94 15.58
C ARG A 694 -9.26 4.41 15.73
N HIS A 695 -9.89 4.77 16.85
CA HIS A 695 -11.30 4.52 17.13
C HIS A 695 -11.71 5.31 18.39
N GLU A 696 -12.99 5.67 18.53
CA GLU A 696 -13.55 6.15 19.80
C GLU A 696 -13.84 5.04 20.83
N ASN A 697 -13.91 3.78 20.41
CA ASN A 697 -14.20 2.65 21.30
C ASN A 697 -12.89 2.06 21.85
N VAL A 698 -12.63 2.32 23.13
CA VAL A 698 -11.46 1.83 23.86
C VAL A 698 -11.32 0.31 23.75
N GLN A 699 -12.42 -0.44 23.90
CA GLN A 699 -12.37 -1.90 23.95
C GLN A 699 -11.85 -2.52 22.65
N TYR A 700 -12.18 -1.90 21.51
CA TYR A 700 -11.70 -2.37 20.21
C TYR A 700 -10.19 -2.17 20.07
N LEU A 701 -9.67 -1.04 20.56
CA LEU A 701 -8.23 -0.79 20.57
C LEU A 701 -7.50 -1.70 21.56
N GLU A 702 -8.05 -1.92 22.75
CA GLU A 702 -7.49 -2.84 23.76
C GLU A 702 -7.31 -4.25 23.19
N ASN A 703 -8.30 -4.76 22.43
CA ASN A 703 -8.23 -6.06 21.79
C ASN A 703 -7.13 -6.16 20.70
N LEU A 704 -6.63 -5.04 20.19
CA LEU A 704 -5.58 -4.97 19.17
C LEU A 704 -4.18 -4.71 19.73
N LYS A 705 -4.00 -4.58 21.05
CA LYS A 705 -2.67 -4.36 21.67
C LYS A 705 -1.63 -5.42 21.32
N GLN A 706 -2.07 -6.64 21.03
CA GLN A 706 -1.23 -7.79 20.70
C GLN A 706 -1.30 -8.18 19.21
N LEU A 707 -1.76 -7.26 18.35
CA LEU A 707 -1.91 -7.51 16.92
C LEU A 707 -0.57 -7.95 16.31
N VAL A 708 -0.53 -9.16 15.76
CA VAL A 708 0.64 -9.68 15.06
C VAL A 708 0.71 -9.04 13.68
N LEU A 709 1.89 -8.51 13.35
CA LEU A 709 2.20 -7.97 12.03
C LEU A 709 3.18 -8.91 11.34
N PHE A 710 3.08 -9.03 10.02
CA PHE A 710 4.02 -9.82 9.23
C PHE A 710 4.91 -8.91 8.40
N ILE A 711 6.21 -9.21 8.36
CA ILE A 711 7.13 -8.60 7.41
C ILE A 711 7.41 -9.62 6.32
N GLU A 712 6.97 -9.30 5.11
CA GLU A 712 7.22 -10.11 3.91
C GLU A 712 8.45 -9.57 3.17
N ARG A 713 9.40 -10.45 2.85
CA ARG A 713 10.63 -10.13 2.11
C ARG A 713 10.70 -10.92 0.81
N LYS A 714 11.10 -10.26 -0.29
CA LYS A 714 11.37 -10.95 -1.57
C LYS A 714 12.68 -11.73 -1.54
N LEU A 715 12.69 -12.89 -2.17
CA LEU A 715 13.83 -13.81 -2.28
C LEU A 715 14.33 -13.89 -3.73
N ASP A 716 14.54 -12.76 -4.42
CA ASP A 716 14.79 -12.79 -5.87
C ASP A 716 15.99 -13.68 -6.28
N LYS A 717 17.10 -13.61 -5.54
CA LYS A 717 18.31 -14.44 -5.75
C LYS A 717 18.28 -15.78 -5.02
N GLU A 718 17.41 -15.92 -4.02
CA GLU A 718 17.32 -17.07 -3.11
C GLU A 718 16.01 -17.86 -3.31
N ALA A 719 15.33 -17.65 -4.45
CA ALA A 719 14.06 -18.28 -4.72
C ALA A 719 14.23 -19.80 -4.83
N VAL A 720 13.38 -20.54 -4.13
CA VAL A 720 13.49 -21.98 -4.03
C VAL A 720 12.54 -22.63 -5.02
N GLN A 721 13.11 -23.27 -6.05
CA GLN A 721 12.35 -24.11 -6.97
C GLN A 721 12.07 -25.46 -6.31
N LEU A 722 10.79 -25.85 -6.28
CA LEU A 722 10.37 -27.12 -5.72
C LEU A 722 10.37 -28.22 -6.79
N SER A 723 10.59 -29.45 -6.33
CA SER A 723 10.65 -30.64 -7.16
C SER A 723 9.42 -31.53 -6.93
N PHE A 724 9.03 -32.25 -7.97
CA PHE A 724 7.87 -33.15 -7.99
C PHE A 724 8.33 -34.59 -8.17
N TYR A 725 7.61 -35.54 -7.58
CA TYR A 725 8.00 -36.96 -7.52
C TYR A 725 6.81 -37.90 -7.70
N THR A 726 7.03 -39.08 -8.26
CA THR A 726 6.00 -40.13 -8.42
C THR A 726 5.81 -40.98 -7.15
N GLN A 727 6.80 -40.99 -6.26
CA GLN A 727 6.83 -41.80 -5.05
C GLN A 727 7.02 -40.91 -3.80
N PRO A 728 6.45 -41.29 -2.65
CA PRO A 728 6.56 -40.50 -1.42
C PRO A 728 8.02 -40.37 -0.93
N ASP A 729 8.85 -41.39 -1.16
CA ASP A 729 10.26 -41.40 -0.72
C ASP A 729 11.19 -40.67 -1.71
N GLY A 730 10.68 -40.24 -2.87
CA GLY A 730 11.44 -39.62 -3.96
C GLY A 730 12.30 -38.41 -3.55
N PRO A 731 11.84 -37.51 -2.66
CA PRO A 731 12.67 -36.41 -2.15
C PRO A 731 13.91 -36.87 -1.37
N VAL A 732 13.86 -38.05 -0.74
CA VAL A 732 14.97 -38.61 0.04
C VAL A 732 15.87 -39.49 -0.83
N THR A 733 15.29 -40.33 -1.70
CA THR A 733 16.04 -41.24 -2.56
C THR A 733 16.63 -40.55 -3.80
N GLY A 734 16.11 -39.39 -4.18
CA GLY A 734 16.48 -38.69 -5.41
C GLY A 734 15.98 -39.38 -6.70
N THR A 735 15.14 -40.40 -6.58
CA THR A 735 14.59 -41.17 -7.71
C THR A 735 13.12 -40.81 -7.99
N GLY A 736 12.63 -41.08 -9.20
CA GLY A 736 11.21 -40.90 -9.54
C GLY A 736 10.77 -39.45 -9.76
N SER A 737 11.60 -38.59 -10.37
CA SER A 737 11.23 -37.20 -10.69
C SER A 737 10.02 -37.12 -11.62
N TYR A 738 9.06 -36.27 -11.29
CA TYR A 738 7.87 -35.98 -12.08
C TYR A 738 8.04 -34.67 -12.88
N ARG A 739 7.64 -34.66 -14.17
CA ARG A 739 7.83 -33.49 -15.05
C ARG A 739 6.60 -33.12 -15.88
N LEU A 740 6.03 -34.10 -16.59
CA LEU A 740 4.93 -33.88 -17.52
C LEU A 740 4.14 -35.18 -17.65
N SER A 741 2.81 -35.07 -17.67
CA SER A 741 1.91 -36.12 -18.14
C SER A 741 0.76 -35.50 -18.96
N THR A 742 -0.03 -36.36 -19.58
CA THR A 742 -1.31 -35.99 -20.18
C THR A 742 -2.40 -36.63 -19.33
N LEU A 743 -3.31 -35.81 -18.80
CA LEU A 743 -4.48 -36.28 -18.06
C LEU A 743 -5.60 -36.54 -19.05
N ASP A 744 -6.10 -37.78 -19.06
CA ASP A 744 -7.31 -38.11 -19.80
C ASP A 744 -8.57 -37.73 -18.99
N PRO A 745 -9.68 -37.35 -19.63
CA PRO A 745 -10.91 -36.98 -18.95
C PRO A 745 -11.35 -38.05 -17.94
N GLY A 746 -11.53 -37.64 -16.68
CA GLY A 746 -11.96 -38.53 -15.59
C GLY A 746 -10.85 -39.36 -14.95
N SER A 747 -9.65 -39.43 -15.54
CA SER A 747 -8.50 -40.11 -14.93
C SER A 747 -7.88 -39.26 -13.81
N LYS A 748 -7.48 -39.92 -12.73
CA LYS A 748 -6.80 -39.28 -11.59
C LYS A 748 -5.33 -39.67 -11.61
N GLU A 749 -4.47 -38.68 -11.51
CA GLU A 749 -3.03 -38.89 -11.41
C GLU A 749 -2.52 -38.23 -10.13
N ALA A 750 -1.68 -38.95 -9.38
CA ALA A 750 -1.12 -38.45 -8.13
C ALA A 750 0.40 -38.29 -8.25
N PHE A 751 0.90 -37.19 -7.70
CA PHE A 751 2.32 -36.91 -7.55
C PHE A 751 2.57 -36.24 -6.19
N TYR A 752 3.84 -36.16 -5.79
CA TYR A 752 4.26 -35.62 -4.51
C TYR A 752 5.09 -34.36 -4.71
N VAL A 753 4.83 -33.34 -3.91
CA VAL A 753 5.69 -32.14 -3.81
C VAL A 753 6.62 -32.33 -2.62
N GLY A 754 7.92 -32.36 -2.90
CA GLY A 754 8.93 -32.50 -1.84
C GLY A 754 9.19 -31.18 -1.13
N PRO A 755 9.40 -31.17 0.20
CA PRO A 755 9.90 -29.99 0.89
C PRO A 755 11.30 -29.63 0.36
N PRO A 756 11.68 -28.34 0.39
CA PRO A 756 13.03 -27.93 0.03
C PRO A 756 14.07 -28.57 0.95
N THR A 757 15.23 -28.96 0.39
CA THR A 757 16.35 -29.47 1.19
C THR A 757 16.94 -28.35 2.04
N LYS A 758 17.49 -28.68 3.23
CA LYS A 758 18.04 -27.70 4.17
C LYS A 758 19.08 -26.76 3.53
N ASP A 759 19.92 -27.30 2.64
CA ASP A 759 20.95 -26.53 1.93
C ASP A 759 20.39 -25.52 0.91
N LYS A 760 19.12 -25.70 0.49
CA LYS A 760 18.42 -24.81 -0.44
C LYS A 760 17.56 -23.77 0.27
N LEU A 761 17.46 -23.82 1.60
CA LEU A 761 16.73 -22.81 2.36
C LEU A 761 17.50 -21.48 2.35
N PRO A 762 16.81 -20.33 2.25
CA PRO A 762 17.44 -19.02 2.35
C PRO A 762 18.19 -18.88 3.69
N LYS A 763 19.39 -18.28 3.66
CA LYS A 763 20.31 -18.21 4.82
C LYS A 763 19.71 -17.51 6.05
N ASN A 764 18.61 -16.76 5.86
CA ASN A 764 17.94 -15.97 6.88
C ASN A 764 16.45 -16.33 7.02
N SER A 765 16.18 -17.60 7.33
CA SER A 765 14.83 -18.15 7.52
C SER A 765 14.62 -18.54 8.99
N PRO A 766 14.13 -17.64 9.86
CA PRO A 766 13.95 -17.95 11.28
C PRO A 766 12.85 -18.99 11.48
N GLU A 767 12.91 -19.70 12.60
CA GLU A 767 11.91 -20.71 12.99
C GLU A 767 10.50 -20.10 13.05
N GLY A 768 9.50 -20.83 12.57
CA GLY A 768 8.12 -20.35 12.51
C GLY A 768 7.86 -19.29 11.43
N SER A 769 8.86 -18.91 10.62
CA SER A 769 8.62 -18.17 9.39
C SER A 769 8.01 -19.05 8.30
N VAL A 770 7.33 -18.40 7.35
CA VAL A 770 6.65 -19.08 6.25
C VAL A 770 7.24 -18.60 4.93
N LEU A 771 7.82 -19.52 4.15
CA LEU A 771 8.15 -19.27 2.75
C LEU A 771 6.86 -19.31 1.94
N LEU A 772 6.66 -18.33 1.08
CA LEU A 772 5.48 -18.17 0.25
C LEU A 772 5.87 -18.17 -1.22
N GLY A 773 4.98 -18.72 -2.04
CA GLY A 773 5.19 -18.85 -3.47
C GLY A 773 3.91 -19.19 -4.20
N ALA A 774 4.07 -19.57 -5.46
CA ALA A 774 2.96 -20.05 -6.28
C ALA A 774 3.28 -21.43 -6.86
N ILE A 775 2.23 -22.22 -7.09
CA ILE A 775 2.23 -23.49 -7.81
C ILE A 775 1.20 -23.44 -8.94
N SER A 776 1.55 -23.95 -10.10
CA SER A 776 0.67 -24.04 -11.27
C SER A 776 0.79 -25.41 -11.91
N TYR A 777 -0.30 -25.92 -12.50
CA TYR A 777 -0.38 -27.30 -13.00
C TYR A 777 -0.51 -27.40 -14.52
N GLY A 778 -1.10 -26.39 -15.18
CA GLY A 778 -1.34 -26.39 -16.63
C GLY A 778 -0.45 -25.39 -17.38
N LYS A 779 -0.29 -25.61 -18.69
CA LYS A 779 0.34 -24.66 -19.63
C LYS A 779 -0.67 -24.31 -20.74
N PRO A 780 -0.88 -23.01 -21.06
CA PRO A 780 -1.75 -22.59 -22.15
C PRO A 780 -1.27 -23.09 -23.50
N SER A 781 -2.17 -23.19 -24.46
CA SER A 781 -1.85 -23.58 -25.84
C SER A 781 -1.05 -22.48 -26.59
N THR A 782 -1.16 -21.22 -26.17
CA THR A 782 -0.71 -20.02 -26.90
C THR A 782 0.56 -19.34 -26.37
N VAL A 783 1.16 -19.79 -25.26
CA VAL A 783 2.37 -19.15 -24.71
C VAL A 783 3.62 -19.63 -25.45
N VAL A 784 4.06 -18.84 -26.43
CA VAL A 784 5.37 -18.93 -27.08
C VAL A 784 6.34 -17.99 -26.36
N SER A 785 7.08 -18.45 -25.35
CA SER A 785 8.43 -17.97 -25.00
C SER A 785 9.08 -18.77 -23.85
N ASP A 786 10.40 -18.88 -23.91
CA ASP A 786 11.31 -19.60 -22.99
C ASP A 786 11.37 -19.06 -21.52
N GLN A 787 10.30 -18.45 -21.00
CA GLN A 787 10.20 -18.00 -19.60
C GLN A 787 9.34 -18.92 -18.72
N GLY A 788 9.04 -20.14 -19.19
CA GLY A 788 8.03 -21.06 -18.63
C GLY A 788 8.31 -21.73 -17.28
N ASN A 789 9.10 -21.10 -16.40
CA ASN A 789 9.38 -21.56 -15.03
C ASN A 789 8.73 -20.69 -13.93
N ASP A 790 8.04 -19.62 -14.29
CA ASP A 790 7.37 -18.75 -13.32
C ASP A 790 5.88 -19.12 -13.19
N PRO A 791 5.45 -19.79 -12.10
CA PRO A 791 4.08 -20.24 -11.94
C PRO A 791 3.06 -19.08 -11.85
N GLU A 792 3.48 -17.89 -11.41
CA GLU A 792 2.60 -16.70 -11.33
C GLU A 792 2.21 -16.16 -12.73
N LYS A 793 2.91 -16.57 -13.81
CA LYS A 793 2.59 -16.17 -15.19
C LYS A 793 1.67 -17.16 -15.92
N ASN A 794 1.42 -18.32 -15.32
CA ASN A 794 0.46 -19.27 -15.85
C ASN A 794 -0.97 -18.78 -15.55
N PRO A 795 -1.96 -19.17 -16.37
CA PRO A 795 -3.32 -18.63 -16.26
C PRO A 795 -3.99 -18.94 -14.92
N VAL A 796 -3.58 -20.05 -14.29
CA VAL A 796 -3.99 -20.41 -12.93
C VAL A 796 -2.76 -20.70 -12.10
N SER A 797 -2.68 -20.02 -10.96
CA SER A 797 -1.67 -20.27 -9.95
C SER A 797 -2.32 -20.30 -8.58
N TYR A 798 -1.84 -21.20 -7.74
CA TYR A 798 -2.33 -21.46 -6.40
C TYR A 798 -1.25 -21.11 -5.39
N GLN A 799 -1.64 -20.78 -4.17
CA GLN A 799 -0.68 -20.44 -3.13
C GLN A 799 0.00 -21.71 -2.59
N ILE A 800 1.33 -21.69 -2.57
CA ILE A 800 2.13 -22.72 -1.88
C ILE A 800 2.93 -22.08 -0.76
N THR A 801 2.93 -22.73 0.39
CA THR A 801 3.59 -22.26 1.60
C THR A 801 4.49 -23.35 2.16
N TYR A 802 5.62 -22.96 2.75
CA TYR A 802 6.49 -23.86 3.49
C TYR A 802 6.76 -23.28 4.87
N GLN A 803 6.42 -24.03 5.92
CA GLN A 803 6.68 -23.64 7.29
C GLN A 803 8.07 -24.11 7.70
N VAL A 804 8.90 -23.16 8.15
CA VAL A 804 10.25 -23.47 8.62
C VAL A 804 10.16 -24.23 9.95
N PRO A 805 10.73 -25.45 10.04
CA PRO A 805 10.64 -26.27 11.24
C PRO A 805 11.46 -25.66 12.39
N PRO A 806 11.19 -26.07 13.65
CA PRO A 806 12.00 -25.67 14.80
C PRO A 806 13.46 -26.05 14.60
N ALA A 807 14.39 -25.26 15.13
CA ALA A 807 15.79 -25.63 15.13
C ALA A 807 16.01 -26.81 16.07
N LYS A 808 17.07 -27.58 15.81
CA LYS A 808 17.60 -28.48 16.84
C LYS A 808 17.94 -27.63 18.05
N VAL A 809 17.48 -28.05 19.22
CA VAL A 809 18.09 -27.61 20.48
C VAL A 809 19.54 -28.02 20.35
N ASP A 810 20.45 -27.04 20.20
CA ASP A 810 21.84 -27.30 20.45
C ASP A 810 21.87 -27.81 21.89
N GLU A 811 22.14 -29.11 22.07
CA GLU A 811 22.53 -29.62 23.37
C GLU A 811 23.57 -28.64 23.86
N ASP A 812 23.25 -27.97 24.97
CA ASP A 812 24.15 -27.08 25.68
C ASP A 812 25.54 -27.63 25.49
N LYS A 813 26.45 -26.83 24.92
CA LYS A 813 27.87 -27.08 25.07
C LYS A 813 28.13 -26.99 26.57
N GLY A 814 27.78 -28.07 27.27
CA GLY A 814 28.14 -28.37 28.62
C GLY A 814 29.62 -28.14 28.65
N LYS A 815 30.03 -27.33 29.61
CA LYS A 815 31.42 -27.10 29.98
C LYS A 815 32.09 -28.47 30.10
N ASN A 816 32.64 -28.97 29.00
CA ASN A 816 33.59 -30.06 29.03
C ASN A 816 34.83 -29.43 29.64
N SER A 817 35.00 -29.67 30.93
CA SER A 817 36.29 -29.59 31.59
C SER A 817 37.27 -30.43 30.77
N ASN A 818 38.08 -29.75 29.94
CA ASN A 818 39.15 -30.37 29.19
C ASN A 818 40.16 -30.97 30.19
N SER A 819 40.09 -32.28 30.41
CA SER A 819 41.24 -33.05 30.87
C SER A 819 42.14 -33.31 29.66
N LYS A 820 42.89 -32.30 29.21
CA LYS A 820 44.08 -32.51 28.38
C LYS A 820 45.30 -32.43 29.28
N THR A 821 46.09 -33.49 29.24
CA THR A 821 47.41 -33.70 29.83
C THR A 821 48.38 -32.61 29.37
N SER A 822 48.32 -31.44 29.99
CA SER A 822 49.37 -30.44 29.89
C SER A 822 50.53 -30.88 30.78
N LYS A 823 51.76 -30.81 30.27
CA LYS A 823 53.00 -30.96 31.04
C LYS A 823 53.23 -29.76 31.98
N LYS A 824 52.18 -29.23 32.61
CA LYS A 824 52.23 -28.05 33.48
C LYS A 824 51.86 -28.42 34.91
N SER A 825 52.53 -27.83 35.89
CA SER A 825 52.25 -28.07 37.30
C SER A 825 50.91 -27.45 37.72
N VAL A 826 50.29 -27.96 38.79
CA VAL A 826 49.06 -27.38 39.37
C VAL A 826 49.24 -25.90 39.75
N SER A 827 50.47 -25.51 40.12
CA SER A 827 50.84 -24.11 40.40
C SER A 827 50.77 -23.23 39.15
N GLU A 828 51.26 -23.72 38.00
CA GLU A 828 51.24 -22.97 36.74
C GLU A 828 49.83 -22.79 36.19
N ILE A 829 48.97 -23.80 36.33
CA ILE A 829 47.55 -23.72 35.92
C ILE A 829 46.81 -22.70 36.80
N LEU A 830 47.07 -22.71 38.11
CA LEU A 830 46.46 -21.76 39.04
C LEU A 830 46.90 -20.32 38.74
N GLU A 831 48.18 -20.09 38.45
CA GLU A 831 48.70 -18.77 38.08
C GLU A 831 48.13 -18.26 36.73
N GLU A 832 47.98 -19.14 35.73
CA GLU A 832 47.35 -18.81 34.44
C GLU A 832 45.88 -18.44 34.60
N GLU A 833 45.10 -19.21 35.35
CA GLU A 833 43.67 -18.92 35.62
C GLU A 833 43.50 -17.63 36.46
N VAL A 834 44.34 -17.42 37.48
CA VAL A 834 44.30 -16.18 38.28
C VAL A 834 44.65 -14.96 37.43
N ARG A 835 45.63 -15.07 36.53
CA ARG A 835 45.97 -14.01 35.56
C ARG A 835 44.78 -13.71 34.64
N ASP A 836 44.18 -14.74 34.04
CA ASP A 836 43.11 -14.57 33.06
C ASP A 836 41.83 -14.01 33.71
N VAL A 837 41.55 -14.40 34.97
CA VAL A 837 40.48 -13.78 35.79
C VAL A 837 40.80 -12.32 36.07
N LYS A 838 42.02 -11.97 36.48
CA LYS A 838 42.41 -10.57 36.72
C LYS A 838 42.29 -9.71 35.46
N ILE A 839 42.65 -10.24 34.28
CA ILE A 839 42.47 -9.57 32.98
C ILE A 839 40.99 -9.40 32.66
N LYS A 840 40.17 -10.42 32.91
CA LYS A 840 38.72 -10.34 32.71
C LYS A 840 38.05 -9.32 33.66
N VAL A 841 38.56 -9.17 34.88
CA VAL A 841 38.11 -8.12 35.81
C VAL A 841 38.52 -6.73 35.30
N LEU A 842 39.76 -6.56 34.83
CA LEU A 842 40.23 -5.32 34.20
C LEU A 842 39.37 -4.92 32.99
N ALA A 843 39.02 -5.88 32.13
CA ALA A 843 38.19 -5.67 30.94
C ALA A 843 36.75 -5.27 31.25
N ASN A 844 36.18 -5.75 32.37
CA ASN A 844 34.79 -5.48 32.76
C ASN A 844 34.63 -4.27 33.69
N LEU A 845 35.74 -3.67 34.15
CA LEU A 845 35.69 -2.49 35.01
C LEU A 845 35.19 -1.30 34.19
N LYS A 846 34.04 -0.74 34.56
CA LYS A 846 33.56 0.52 33.96
C LYS A 846 34.47 1.66 34.39
N GLN A 847 34.62 2.68 33.55
CA GLN A 847 35.50 3.83 33.78
C GLN A 847 34.72 5.16 33.82
N GLY A 848 33.49 5.13 34.34
CA GLY A 848 32.56 6.25 34.28
C GLY A 848 32.71 7.28 35.39
N THR A 849 33.35 6.91 36.50
CA THR A 849 33.63 7.80 37.66
C THR A 849 35.13 7.95 37.91
N ASP A 850 35.55 9.00 38.61
CA ASP A 850 36.97 9.23 38.93
C ASP A 850 37.56 8.13 39.81
N GLU A 851 36.77 7.56 40.70
CA GLU A 851 37.15 6.43 41.55
C GLU A 851 37.38 5.15 40.73
N GLU A 852 36.44 4.84 39.82
CA GLU A 852 36.58 3.73 38.88
C GLU A 852 37.81 3.87 37.97
N ARG A 853 38.10 5.08 37.48
CA ARG A 853 39.30 5.37 36.67
C ARG A 853 40.60 5.21 37.47
N ALA A 854 40.61 5.66 38.72
CA ALA A 854 41.77 5.51 39.59
C ALA A 854 42.06 4.03 39.91
N GLU A 855 41.02 3.24 40.18
CA GLU A 855 41.15 1.80 40.43
C GLU A 855 41.49 1.02 39.16
N TRP A 856 40.95 1.39 37.99
CA TRP A 856 41.39 0.83 36.70
C TRP A 856 42.87 1.12 36.44
N LYS A 857 43.32 2.37 36.66
CA LYS A 857 44.72 2.76 36.50
C LYS A 857 45.63 2.00 37.48
N ARG A 858 45.22 1.88 38.74
CA ARG A 858 45.93 1.07 39.75
C ARG A 858 46.02 -0.40 39.37
N LEU A 859 44.91 -1.00 38.91
CA LEU A 859 44.86 -2.41 38.49
C LEU A 859 45.72 -2.64 37.23
N SER A 860 45.68 -1.72 36.25
CA SER A 860 46.50 -1.78 35.04
C SER A 860 48.00 -1.75 35.36
N VAL A 861 48.43 -0.91 36.30
CA VAL A 861 49.82 -0.83 36.77
C VAL A 861 50.21 -2.08 37.55
N THR A 862 49.31 -2.60 38.40
CA THR A 862 49.56 -3.83 39.19
C THR A 862 49.72 -5.04 38.27
N LEU A 863 48.97 -5.09 37.17
CA LEU A 863 49.03 -6.20 36.21
C LEU A 863 50.25 -6.16 35.28
N LYS A 864 51.01 -5.04 35.24
CA LYS A 864 52.30 -4.98 34.52
C LYS A 864 53.38 -5.94 35.09
N GLU A 865 53.08 -6.71 36.14
CA GLU A 865 53.84 -7.90 36.55
C GLU A 865 53.96 -8.97 35.44
N TYR A 866 53.10 -8.93 34.42
CA TYR A 866 53.18 -9.78 33.21
C TYR A 866 53.55 -8.98 31.93
N PRO A 867 54.74 -8.36 31.86
CA PRO A 867 55.07 -7.32 30.86
C PRO A 867 55.18 -7.81 29.41
N LYS A 868 55.22 -9.14 29.18
CA LYS A 868 55.29 -9.74 27.84
C LYS A 868 53.99 -10.43 27.40
N TYR A 869 52.93 -10.35 28.19
CA TYR A 869 51.67 -11.03 27.87
C TYR A 869 50.79 -10.14 26.97
N THR A 870 50.86 -10.39 25.65
CA THR A 870 50.16 -9.60 24.62
C THR A 870 48.66 -9.39 24.89
N PRO A 871 47.88 -10.39 25.35
CA PRO A 871 46.45 -10.15 25.62
C PRO A 871 46.18 -9.16 26.77
N LEU A 872 47.05 -9.09 27.78
CA LEU A 872 46.95 -8.07 28.83
C LEU A 872 47.27 -6.68 28.26
N LEU A 873 48.35 -6.54 27.49
CA LEU A 873 48.75 -5.27 26.90
C LEU A 873 47.67 -4.74 25.94
N ALA A 874 47.06 -5.63 25.14
CA ALA A 874 45.94 -5.30 24.26
C ALA A 874 44.70 -4.84 25.05
N GLN A 875 44.41 -5.47 26.20
CA GLN A 875 43.31 -5.05 27.09
C GLN A 875 43.61 -3.72 27.79
N ILE A 876 44.87 -3.43 28.14
CA ILE A 876 45.27 -2.12 28.66
C ILE A 876 45.07 -1.04 27.58
N LEU A 877 45.47 -1.31 26.33
CA LEU A 877 45.24 -0.42 25.20
C LEU A 877 43.75 -0.16 24.98
N GLU A 878 42.92 -1.21 24.95
CA GLU A 878 41.46 -1.09 24.82
C GLU A 878 40.84 -0.26 25.95
N GLY A 879 41.28 -0.47 27.19
CA GLY A 879 40.81 0.29 28.33
C GLY A 879 41.24 1.76 28.29
N LEU A 880 42.43 2.10 27.80
CA LEU A 880 42.84 3.49 27.55
C LEU A 880 41.95 4.15 26.50
N LEU A 881 41.66 3.47 25.38
CA LEU A 881 40.79 4.00 24.32
C LEU A 881 39.35 4.30 24.79
N SER A 882 38.90 3.64 25.87
CA SER A 882 37.57 3.85 26.46
C SER A 882 37.48 5.03 27.43
N GLN A 883 38.59 5.73 27.73
CA GLN A 883 38.61 6.88 28.65
C GLN A 883 38.27 8.19 27.94
N GLU A 884 37.35 8.97 28.50
CA GLU A 884 37.22 10.41 28.18
C GLU A 884 38.10 11.22 29.12
N VAL A 885 39.15 11.87 28.59
CA VAL A 885 40.15 12.65 29.34
C VAL A 885 40.15 14.11 28.86
N GLU A 886 40.27 15.06 29.79
CA GLU A 886 40.31 16.51 29.48
C GLU A 886 41.59 16.92 28.73
N ASP A 887 42.74 16.33 29.10
CA ASP A 887 44.02 16.50 28.39
C ASP A 887 44.16 15.47 27.26
N LYS A 888 43.69 15.84 26.07
CA LYS A 888 43.75 14.99 24.87
C LYS A 888 45.18 14.77 24.37
N THR A 889 46.10 15.71 24.62
CA THR A 889 47.47 15.63 24.09
C THR A 889 48.28 14.58 24.84
N GLN A 890 48.24 14.59 26.17
CA GLN A 890 48.88 13.55 26.98
C GLN A 890 48.23 12.18 26.76
N HIS A 891 46.90 12.14 26.61
CA HIS A 891 46.17 10.90 26.40
C HIS A 891 46.58 10.16 25.11
N TYR A 892 46.70 10.86 23.97
CA TYR A 892 47.14 10.20 22.73
C TYR A 892 48.60 9.74 22.79
N GLU A 893 49.47 10.42 23.53
CA GLU A 893 50.85 9.95 23.78
C GLU A 893 50.87 8.66 24.62
N GLU A 894 50.01 8.55 25.63
CA GLU A 894 49.82 7.31 26.41
C GLU A 894 49.28 6.16 25.55
N VAL A 895 48.33 6.44 24.64
CA VAL A 895 47.80 5.44 23.68
C VAL A 895 48.88 4.97 22.70
N ILE A 896 49.71 5.88 22.17
CA ILE A 896 50.83 5.52 21.27
C ILE A 896 51.83 4.62 22.01
N ALA A 897 52.20 4.98 23.24
CA ALA A 897 53.12 4.18 24.05
C ALA A 897 52.56 2.78 24.35
N ALA A 898 51.28 2.67 24.71
CA ALA A 898 50.62 1.39 24.96
C ALA A 898 50.50 0.53 23.68
N ALA A 899 50.21 1.14 22.54
CA ALA A 899 50.21 0.45 21.26
C ALA A 899 51.61 -0.06 20.87
N ASP A 900 52.66 0.73 21.15
CA ASP A 900 54.05 0.29 20.98
C ASP A 900 54.43 -0.86 21.93
N GLU A 901 53.94 -0.88 23.16
CA GLU A 901 54.11 -2.03 24.07
C GLU A 901 53.52 -3.31 23.47
N VAL A 902 52.31 -3.25 22.87
CA VAL A 902 51.67 -4.40 22.19
C VAL A 902 52.43 -4.81 20.93
N VAL A 903 52.82 -3.86 20.09
CA VAL A 903 53.54 -4.15 18.83
C VAL A 903 54.91 -4.78 19.13
N ASN A 904 55.61 -4.29 20.16
CA ASN A 904 56.92 -4.79 20.55
C ASN A 904 56.87 -6.14 21.28
N SER A 905 55.72 -6.54 21.85
CA SER A 905 55.57 -7.85 22.50
C SER A 905 55.38 -9.00 21.51
N ILE A 906 55.13 -8.72 20.23
CA ILE A 906 54.79 -9.71 19.20
C ILE A 906 56.00 -9.97 18.28
N ASP A 907 56.43 -11.23 18.19
CA ASP A 907 57.42 -11.66 17.20
C ASP A 907 56.78 -11.77 15.80
N ARG A 908 57.06 -10.76 14.97
CA ARG A 908 56.54 -10.62 13.62
C ARG A 908 57.10 -11.67 12.66
N ASP A 909 58.34 -12.10 12.81
CA ASP A 909 58.94 -13.07 11.91
C ASP A 909 58.39 -14.48 12.15
N GLU A 910 58.10 -14.82 13.41
CA GLU A 910 57.43 -16.07 13.79
C GLU A 910 55.96 -16.09 13.30
N LEU A 911 55.23 -15.00 13.51
CA LEU A 911 53.83 -14.87 13.10
C LEU A 911 53.66 -14.97 11.57
N ALA A 912 54.54 -14.33 10.79
CA ALA A 912 54.51 -14.40 9.32
C ALA A 912 54.83 -15.80 8.78
N LYS A 913 55.82 -16.48 9.38
CA LYS A 913 56.20 -17.85 9.01
C LYS A 913 55.06 -18.82 9.25
N PHE A 914 54.38 -18.72 10.41
CA PHE A 914 53.29 -19.62 10.77
C PHE A 914 52.05 -19.42 9.89
N LEU A 915 51.63 -18.18 9.65
CA LEU A 915 50.46 -17.87 8.81
C LEU A 915 50.64 -18.22 7.32
N SER A 916 51.88 -18.44 6.88
CA SER A 916 52.22 -18.88 5.52
C SER A 916 52.14 -20.40 5.33
N ILE A 917 52.02 -21.19 6.41
CA ILE A 917 51.95 -22.65 6.37
C ILE A 917 50.49 -23.10 6.19
N LYS A 918 50.20 -23.83 5.10
CA LYS A 918 48.94 -24.59 4.96
C LYS A 918 49.09 -25.93 5.69
N GLY A 919 48.74 -25.97 6.97
CA GLY A 919 48.72 -27.21 7.76
C GLY A 919 47.48 -28.07 7.51
N ASP A 920 47.55 -29.33 7.94
CA ASP A 920 46.50 -30.34 7.78
C ASP A 920 45.37 -30.09 8.81
N PRO A 921 44.10 -29.87 8.40
CA PRO A 921 43.01 -29.52 9.32
C PRO A 921 42.62 -30.60 10.33
N GLU A 922 43.13 -31.83 10.19
CA GLU A 922 42.80 -32.97 11.06
C GLU A 922 43.63 -33.04 12.37
N GLU A 923 44.68 -32.23 12.51
CA GLU A 923 45.42 -32.11 13.77
C GLU A 923 44.78 -31.07 14.71
N GLU A 924 44.14 -31.53 15.79
CA GLU A 924 43.52 -30.67 16.82
C GLU A 924 44.47 -29.59 17.38
N ASP A 925 45.75 -29.93 17.53
CA ASP A 925 46.78 -29.03 18.08
C ASP A 925 47.18 -27.93 17.07
N PHE A 926 47.05 -28.17 15.76
CA PHE A 926 47.31 -27.18 14.72
C PHE A 926 46.23 -26.10 14.71
N GLU A 927 44.96 -26.47 14.85
CA GLU A 927 43.84 -25.51 14.77
C GLU A 927 43.71 -24.64 16.02
N GLU A 928 44.09 -25.16 17.20
CA GLU A 928 44.19 -24.34 18.42
C GLU A 928 45.36 -23.35 18.35
N THR A 929 46.50 -23.78 17.81
CA THR A 929 47.68 -22.91 17.62
C THR A 929 47.43 -21.85 16.56
N LYS A 930 46.74 -22.20 15.46
CA LYS A 930 46.31 -21.27 14.42
C LYS A 930 45.34 -20.22 14.96
N LYS A 931 44.34 -20.59 15.77
CA LYS A 931 43.45 -19.62 16.43
C LYS A 931 44.21 -18.65 17.34
N LYS A 932 45.22 -19.14 18.09
CA LYS A 932 46.08 -18.29 18.92
C LYS A 932 46.91 -17.31 18.07
N MET A 933 47.47 -17.78 16.96
CA MET A 933 48.24 -16.95 16.02
C MET A 933 47.35 -15.93 15.28
N GLU A 934 46.14 -16.31 14.87
CA GLU A 934 45.14 -15.39 14.31
C GLU A 934 44.71 -14.32 15.31
N THR A 935 44.50 -14.70 16.58
CA THR A 935 44.21 -13.75 17.66
C THR A 935 45.37 -12.77 17.89
N THR A 936 46.61 -13.28 17.87
CA THR A 936 47.82 -12.46 18.02
C THR A 936 48.00 -11.49 16.84
N ARG A 937 47.71 -11.94 15.61
CA ARG A 937 47.64 -11.08 14.42
C ARG A 937 46.58 -9.99 14.59
N ASP A 938 45.39 -10.35 15.04
CA ASP A 938 44.30 -9.37 15.19
C ASP A 938 44.62 -8.32 16.27
N GLN A 939 45.30 -8.72 17.36
CA GLN A 939 45.84 -7.80 18.38
C GLN A 939 46.93 -6.88 17.81
N LEU A 940 47.86 -7.41 17.00
CA LEU A 940 48.90 -6.62 16.33
C LEU A 940 48.28 -5.57 15.39
N VAL A 941 47.32 -5.99 14.57
CA VAL A 941 46.66 -5.11 13.60
C VAL A 941 45.83 -4.04 14.31
N GLU A 942 45.12 -4.38 15.39
CA GLU A 942 44.37 -3.41 16.19
C GLU A 942 45.32 -2.38 16.82
N ALA A 943 46.45 -2.82 17.40
CA ALA A 943 47.43 -1.91 17.98
C ALA A 943 48.03 -0.93 16.95
N LEU A 944 48.40 -1.42 15.76
CA LEU A 944 48.89 -0.58 14.65
C LEU A 944 47.82 0.39 14.14
N TYR A 945 46.56 -0.05 14.08
CA TYR A 945 45.44 0.79 13.66
C TYR A 945 45.21 1.95 14.64
N GLN A 946 45.13 1.65 15.94
CA GLN A 946 44.91 2.64 16.99
C GLN A 946 46.11 3.59 17.14
N LYS A 947 47.35 3.08 16.99
CA LYS A 947 48.56 3.91 16.90
C LYS A 947 48.48 4.91 15.73
N GLY A 948 48.06 4.44 14.56
CA GLY A 948 47.90 5.30 13.38
C GLY A 948 46.87 6.41 13.58
N LEU A 949 45.74 6.12 14.22
CA LEU A 949 44.73 7.14 14.56
C LEU A 949 45.28 8.15 15.60
N ALA A 950 45.91 7.67 16.67
CA ALA A 950 46.46 8.51 17.73
C ALA A 950 47.58 9.44 17.25
N LEU A 951 48.45 8.97 16.35
CA LEU A 951 49.50 9.79 15.73
C LEU A 951 48.95 11.00 14.97
N VAL A 952 47.83 10.82 14.26
CA VAL A 952 47.19 11.88 13.46
C VAL A 952 46.55 12.92 14.37
N GLU A 953 45.79 12.48 15.37
CA GLU A 953 45.14 13.38 16.33
C GLU A 953 46.16 14.16 17.16
N ALA A 954 47.23 13.49 17.62
CA ALA A 954 48.34 14.15 18.32
C ALA A 954 49.04 15.21 17.44
N ALA A 955 49.23 14.93 16.15
CA ALA A 955 49.81 15.89 15.21
C ALA A 955 48.87 17.08 14.92
N SER A 956 47.56 16.83 14.79
CA SER A 956 46.55 17.89 14.59
C SER A 956 46.50 18.85 15.78
N LEU A 957 46.46 18.32 17.01
CA LEU A 957 46.44 19.11 18.24
C LEU A 957 47.73 19.93 18.42
N LYS A 958 48.90 19.36 18.10
CA LYS A 958 50.19 20.08 18.13
C LYS A 958 50.24 21.21 17.08
N GLY A 959 49.65 21.00 15.90
CA GLY A 959 49.51 22.01 14.85
C GLY A 959 48.56 23.16 15.21
N GLU A 960 47.41 22.86 15.83
CA GLU A 960 46.47 23.87 16.33
C GLU A 960 47.05 24.71 17.46
N MET A 961 47.79 24.10 18.40
CA MET A 961 48.52 24.84 19.45
C MET A 961 49.61 25.75 18.87
N ALA A 962 50.32 25.30 17.82
CA ALA A 962 51.32 26.11 17.13
C ALA A 962 50.69 27.27 16.34
N ALA A 963 49.52 27.08 15.74
CA ALA A 963 48.77 28.14 15.05
C ALA A 963 48.14 29.15 16.03
N LEU A 964 47.68 28.69 17.21
CA LEU A 964 47.22 29.57 18.30
C LEU A 964 48.37 30.41 18.86
N ALA A 965 49.56 29.81 19.01
CA ALA A 965 50.77 30.53 19.42
C ALA A 965 51.22 31.56 18.37
N ALA A 966 51.15 31.22 17.07
CA ALA A 966 51.49 32.14 15.98
C ALA A 966 50.51 33.31 15.83
N ASN A 967 49.23 33.14 16.16
CA ASN A 967 48.24 34.23 16.16
C ASN A 967 48.34 35.17 17.37
N LEU A 968 49.11 34.81 18.41
CA LEU A 968 49.41 35.69 19.55
C LEU A 968 50.63 36.59 19.31
N ASP A 969 51.44 36.33 18.28
CA ASP A 969 52.72 37.02 18.00
C ASP A 969 52.67 37.95 16.76
N ALA A 970 51.49 38.41 16.33
CA ALA A 970 51.35 39.31 15.18
C ALA A 970 51.08 40.78 15.57
N GLU A 971 52.06 41.46 16.17
CA GLU A 971 52.28 42.90 15.98
C GLU A 971 53.76 43.17 15.60
N VAL A 972 53.95 44.04 14.60
CA VAL A 972 55.21 44.60 14.05
C VAL A 972 55.76 43.99 12.73
N VAL A 973 55.24 44.55 11.61
CA VAL A 973 55.86 45.02 10.35
C VAL A 973 56.99 44.22 9.63
N GLY A 974 56.73 43.88 8.34
CA GLY A 974 57.73 43.98 7.24
C GLY A 974 57.78 42.86 6.19
N LYS A 975 57.33 43.11 4.94
CA LYS A 975 57.60 42.32 3.70
C LYS A 975 59.07 42.51 3.22
N PRO A 976 59.55 41.83 2.14
CA PRO A 976 59.40 40.43 1.68
C PRO A 976 60.78 39.78 1.34
N GLY A 977 60.86 38.45 1.17
CA GLY A 977 62.09 37.84 0.63
C GLY A 977 62.02 36.33 0.43
N GLY A 978 62.17 35.88 -0.82
CA GLY A 978 62.36 34.48 -1.14
C GLY A 978 63.75 33.98 -0.73
N GLY A 979 63.81 32.75 -0.27
CA GLY A 979 65.05 32.03 0.03
C GLY A 979 64.73 30.56 0.24
N GLY A 980 65.16 29.72 -0.71
CA GLY A 980 65.19 28.28 -0.54
C GLY A 980 66.21 27.90 0.53
N GLY A 981 65.82 27.00 1.42
CA GLY A 981 66.69 26.39 2.41
C GLY A 981 66.14 25.01 2.73
N GLY A 982 66.91 23.97 2.44
CA GLY A 982 66.56 22.58 2.75
C GLY A 982 66.45 22.36 4.25
N GLY A 983 65.41 21.62 4.64
CA GLY A 983 65.22 21.05 5.97
C GLY A 983 65.05 19.54 5.84
N GLU A 984 65.73 18.81 6.69
CA GLU A 984 65.84 17.34 6.75
C GLU A 984 64.49 16.64 6.68
N SER A 985 64.48 15.46 6.03
CA SER A 985 63.32 14.57 5.94
C SER A 985 62.84 14.15 7.33
N SER A 986 61.82 14.82 7.87
CA SER A 986 61.07 14.30 9.01
C SER A 986 60.46 12.96 8.59
N VAL A 987 60.86 11.87 9.24
CA VAL A 987 60.29 10.54 9.01
C VAL A 987 58.80 10.60 9.32
N ASP A 988 57.96 10.31 8.33
CA ASP A 988 56.50 10.24 8.49
C ASP A 988 56.15 8.93 9.23
N LEU A 989 56.21 8.99 10.57
CA LEU A 989 55.91 7.88 11.48
C LEU A 989 54.52 7.26 11.24
N PHE A 990 53.58 8.04 10.70
CA PHE A 990 52.25 7.55 10.32
C PHE A 990 52.33 6.65 9.07
N GLU A 991 53.06 7.07 8.04
CA GLU A 991 53.24 6.28 6.82
C GLU A 991 54.00 4.96 7.07
N GLU A 992 54.96 4.96 8.01
CA GLU A 992 55.63 3.71 8.44
C GLU A 992 54.66 2.76 9.17
N THR A 993 53.87 3.29 10.10
CA THR A 993 52.86 2.51 10.85
C THR A 993 51.80 1.93 9.90
N PHE A 994 51.37 2.71 8.90
CA PHE A 994 50.41 2.26 7.88
C PHE A 994 50.98 1.17 6.97
N LYS A 995 52.22 1.32 6.49
CA LYS A 995 52.89 0.29 5.68
C LYS A 995 53.06 -1.01 6.45
N GLU A 996 53.32 -0.92 7.75
CA GLU A 996 53.39 -2.10 8.61
C GLU A 996 52.02 -2.77 8.75
N LEU A 997 50.95 -2.01 9.00
CA LEU A 997 49.58 -2.55 9.07
C LEU A 997 49.16 -3.27 7.78
N GLN A 998 49.51 -2.72 6.62
CA GLN A 998 49.17 -3.29 5.30
C GLN A 998 49.80 -4.67 5.06
N LYS A 999 50.88 -5.04 5.75
CA LYS A 999 51.48 -6.38 5.66
C LYS A 999 50.62 -7.45 6.30
N TRP A 1000 49.79 -7.08 7.27
CA TRP A 1000 49.06 -8.00 8.16
C TRP A 1000 47.55 -8.03 7.93
N ALA A 1001 47.00 -6.97 7.33
CA ALA A 1001 45.57 -6.85 7.05
C ALA A 1001 45.29 -6.19 5.70
N ASP A 1002 44.16 -6.55 5.09
CA ASP A 1002 43.66 -5.84 3.92
C ASP A 1002 43.20 -4.44 4.31
N ALA A 1003 43.98 -3.43 3.94
CA ALA A 1003 43.67 -2.02 4.18
C ALA A 1003 42.35 -1.59 3.51
N LYS A 1004 41.82 -2.35 2.54
CA LYS A 1004 40.51 -2.10 1.91
C LYS A 1004 39.32 -2.63 2.73
N SER A 1005 39.59 -3.33 3.84
CA SER A 1005 38.54 -3.78 4.76
C SER A 1005 37.83 -2.58 5.41
N SER A 1006 36.53 -2.75 5.64
CA SER A 1006 35.67 -1.77 6.33
C SER A 1006 36.26 -1.29 7.66
N LYS A 1007 36.88 -2.22 8.40
CA LYS A 1007 37.49 -1.99 9.71
C LYS A 1007 38.59 -0.93 9.70
N TYR A 1008 39.34 -0.79 8.60
CA TYR A 1008 40.51 0.10 8.51
C TYR A 1008 40.31 1.30 7.59
N SER A 1009 39.11 1.45 7.02
CA SER A 1009 38.80 2.48 6.03
C SER A 1009 38.98 3.91 6.55
N THR A 1010 38.77 4.15 7.84
CA THR A 1010 39.04 5.45 8.50
C THR A 1010 40.51 5.86 8.38
N LEU A 1011 41.44 4.92 8.61
CA LEU A 1011 42.88 5.18 8.53
C LEU A 1011 43.33 5.44 7.09
N VAL A 1012 42.77 4.71 6.13
CA VAL A 1012 42.99 4.94 4.69
C VAL A 1012 42.50 6.32 4.27
N MET A 1013 41.30 6.72 4.69
CA MET A 1013 40.75 8.05 4.42
C MET A 1013 41.70 9.15 4.93
N ILE A 1014 42.18 9.04 6.16
CA ILE A 1014 43.11 10.00 6.77
C ILE A 1014 44.42 10.08 5.97
N ARG A 1015 44.99 8.95 5.57
CA ARG A 1015 46.21 8.90 4.75
C ARG A 1015 46.03 9.59 3.41
N GLU A 1016 44.92 9.31 2.72
CA GLU A 1016 44.60 9.91 1.42
C GLU A 1016 44.37 11.43 1.55
N ARG A 1017 43.76 11.87 2.65
CA ARG A 1017 43.61 13.29 3.00
C ARG A 1017 44.98 13.96 3.23
N HIS A 1018 45.86 13.35 4.04
CA HIS A 1018 47.21 13.85 4.31
C HIS A 1018 48.04 13.95 3.01
N SER A 1019 47.82 13.02 2.08
CA SER A 1019 48.47 13.00 0.78
C SER A 1019 47.85 13.95 -0.26
N GLY A 1020 46.84 14.76 0.11
CA GLY A 1020 46.14 15.67 -0.80
C GLY A 1020 45.25 14.99 -1.85
N ARG A 1021 45.02 13.67 -1.77
CA ARG A 1021 44.23 12.87 -2.72
C ARG A 1021 42.75 12.84 -2.29
N LEU A 1022 42.13 14.02 -2.24
CA LEU A 1022 40.77 14.22 -1.72
C LEU A 1022 39.71 13.36 -2.44
N GLY A 1023 39.86 13.11 -3.75
CA GLY A 1023 38.94 12.25 -4.51
C GLY A 1023 38.98 10.78 -4.08
N THR A 1024 40.17 10.26 -3.75
CA THR A 1024 40.33 8.90 -3.21
C THR A 1024 39.79 8.82 -1.80
N ALA A 1025 40.08 9.83 -0.96
CA ALA A 1025 39.50 9.93 0.39
C ALA A 1025 37.96 9.93 0.33
N LEU A 1026 37.36 10.70 -0.59
CA LEU A 1026 35.92 10.72 -0.81
C LEU A 1026 35.37 9.36 -1.26
N LYS A 1027 36.10 8.63 -2.12
CA LYS A 1027 35.72 7.27 -2.53
C LYS A 1027 35.69 6.31 -1.34
N VAL A 1028 36.65 6.42 -0.42
CA VAL A 1028 36.70 5.60 0.81
C VAL A 1028 35.52 5.94 1.71
N VAL A 1029 35.25 7.22 1.97
CA VAL A 1029 34.09 7.65 2.79
C VAL A 1029 32.77 7.18 2.18
N ASN A 1030 32.62 7.21 0.86
CA ASN A 1030 31.41 6.68 0.21
C ASN A 1030 31.26 5.17 0.43
N GLY A 1031 32.34 4.39 0.35
CA GLY A 1031 32.31 2.96 0.70
C GLY A 1031 31.92 2.71 2.16
N MET A 1032 32.46 3.51 3.09
CA MET A 1032 32.07 3.44 4.51
C MET A 1032 30.59 3.81 4.72
N ILE A 1033 30.06 4.78 3.96
CA ILE A 1033 28.64 5.14 4.01
C ILE A 1033 27.76 4.01 3.43
N GLU A 1034 28.22 3.28 2.41
CA GLU A 1034 27.48 2.14 1.87
C GLU A 1034 27.34 1.01 2.89
N GLU A 1035 28.38 0.78 3.71
CA GLU A 1035 28.38 -0.25 4.75
C GLU A 1035 27.71 0.22 6.07
N GLU A 1036 27.93 1.47 6.47
CA GLU A 1036 27.49 2.06 7.74
C GLU A 1036 26.71 3.37 7.53
N SER A 1037 25.69 3.31 6.68
CA SER A 1037 24.89 4.48 6.26
C SER A 1037 24.21 5.28 7.39
N GLY A 1038 24.20 4.74 8.61
CA GLY A 1038 23.61 5.37 9.80
C GLY A 1038 24.56 6.26 10.62
N LYS A 1039 25.84 6.41 10.25
CA LYS A 1039 26.78 7.25 11.03
C LYS A 1039 26.81 8.68 10.53
N LYS A 1040 26.24 9.62 11.30
CA LYS A 1040 26.21 11.06 10.99
C LYS A 1040 27.58 11.66 10.68
N LYS A 1041 28.61 11.27 11.46
CA LYS A 1041 30.00 11.74 11.30
C LYS A 1041 30.55 11.47 9.89
N LEU A 1042 30.20 10.35 9.25
CA LEU A 1042 30.68 10.02 7.90
C LEU A 1042 30.15 11.00 6.84
N TYR A 1043 28.92 11.49 6.99
CA TYR A 1043 28.36 12.50 6.09
C TYR A 1043 28.94 13.88 6.37
N GLU A 1044 29.26 14.21 7.62
CA GLU A 1044 29.98 15.44 7.98
C GLU A 1044 31.38 15.46 7.35
N GLU A 1045 32.11 14.34 7.41
CA GLU A 1045 33.40 14.17 6.71
C GLU A 1045 33.25 14.27 5.19
N ARG A 1046 32.20 13.65 4.62
CA ARG A 1046 31.90 13.79 3.18
C ARG A 1046 31.66 15.25 2.79
N ILE A 1047 30.88 15.99 3.59
CA ILE A 1047 30.63 17.42 3.36
C ILE A 1047 31.94 18.20 3.41
N TRP A 1048 32.80 17.93 4.40
CA TRP A 1048 34.10 18.57 4.55
C TRP A 1048 35.00 18.31 3.33
N LEU A 1049 35.12 17.06 2.87
CA LEU A 1049 35.90 16.69 1.68
C LEU A 1049 35.38 17.37 0.40
N LEU A 1050 34.06 17.47 0.24
CA LEU A 1050 33.43 18.17 -0.88
C LEU A 1050 33.71 19.67 -0.85
N GLU A 1051 33.74 20.27 0.35
CA GLU A 1051 34.06 21.68 0.56
C GLU A 1051 35.52 21.98 0.21
N GLN A 1052 36.46 21.14 0.67
CA GLN A 1052 37.88 21.26 0.30
C GLN A 1052 38.13 21.04 -1.20
N SER A 1053 37.30 20.22 -1.85
CA SER A 1053 37.36 19.99 -3.30
C SER A 1053 36.71 21.10 -4.13
N GLY A 1054 36.10 22.10 -3.49
CA GLY A 1054 35.43 23.24 -4.14
C GLY A 1054 34.05 22.94 -4.72
N TRP A 1055 33.42 21.81 -4.37
CA TRP A 1055 32.13 21.36 -4.92
C TRP A 1055 30.94 21.92 -4.13
N GLY A 1056 30.83 23.24 -4.03
CA GLY A 1056 29.84 23.93 -3.19
C GLY A 1056 28.37 23.56 -3.45
N HIS A 1057 28.03 23.19 -4.70
CA HIS A 1057 26.68 22.72 -5.03
C HIS A 1057 26.35 21.35 -4.40
N LEU A 1058 27.33 20.45 -4.30
CA LEU A 1058 27.17 19.15 -3.64
C LEU A 1058 27.20 19.31 -2.11
N VAL A 1059 27.99 20.24 -1.58
CA VAL A 1059 27.96 20.62 -0.17
C VAL A 1059 26.56 21.07 0.24
N ALA A 1060 25.95 21.98 -0.54
CA ALA A 1060 24.59 22.45 -0.28
C ALA A 1060 23.57 21.30 -0.35
N TYR A 1061 23.69 20.42 -1.35
CA TYR A 1061 22.86 19.22 -1.47
C TYR A 1061 22.98 18.30 -0.26
N GLU A 1062 24.20 17.94 0.16
CA GLU A 1062 24.41 17.05 1.31
C GLU A 1062 23.92 17.67 2.61
N LYS A 1063 24.15 18.97 2.84
CA LYS A 1063 23.60 19.69 4.01
C LYS A 1063 22.08 19.64 4.07
N GLN A 1064 21.38 19.73 2.94
CA GLN A 1064 19.92 19.56 2.89
C GLN A 1064 19.51 18.12 3.23
N TRP A 1065 20.22 17.13 2.69
CA TRP A 1065 19.93 15.72 2.97
C TRP A 1065 20.22 15.30 4.41
N MET A 1066 21.13 15.98 5.11
CA MET A 1066 21.37 15.74 6.54
C MET A 1066 20.09 15.89 7.37
N LEU A 1067 19.21 16.84 7.02
CA LEU A 1067 17.94 17.06 7.71
C LEU A 1067 16.97 15.88 7.52
N VAL A 1068 17.07 15.18 6.40
CA VAL A 1068 16.22 14.02 6.06
C VAL A 1068 16.81 12.72 6.62
N ARG A 1069 18.14 12.59 6.61
CA ARG A 1069 18.84 11.39 7.09
C ARG A 1069 18.95 11.33 8.62
N PHE A 1070 19.00 12.48 9.29
CA PHE A 1070 19.14 12.57 10.74
C PHE A 1070 18.12 13.54 11.35
N PRO A 1071 16.82 13.26 11.20
CA PRO A 1071 15.78 14.14 11.74
C PRO A 1071 15.78 14.08 13.29
N PRO A 1072 15.50 15.20 13.97
CA PRO A 1072 15.50 15.24 15.44
C PRO A 1072 14.37 14.39 16.03
N THR A 1073 13.23 14.32 15.34
CA THR A 1073 12.03 13.59 15.73
C THR A 1073 11.45 12.84 14.54
N LEU A 1074 10.70 11.78 14.80
CA LEU A 1074 9.93 11.12 13.76
C LEU A 1074 8.79 12.03 13.27
N PRO A 1075 8.34 11.90 12.00
CA PRO A 1075 7.15 12.57 11.53
C PRO A 1075 5.90 12.24 12.37
N LEU A 1076 4.95 13.17 12.39
CA LEU A 1076 3.62 12.96 12.97
C LEU A 1076 2.78 12.02 12.09
N PHE A 1077 1.80 11.37 12.70
CA PHE A 1077 0.80 10.56 12.01
C PHE A 1077 -0.28 11.42 11.36
#